data_AF-M9RJ58-F1
#
_entry.id   AF-M9RJ58-F1
#
_cell.length_a   1.000
_cell.length_b   1.000
_cell.length_c   1.000
_cell.angle_alpha   90.00
_cell.angle_beta   90.00
_cell.angle_gamma   90.00
#
_symmetry.space_group_name_H-M   'P 1'
#
loop_
_entity.id
_entity.type
_entity.pdbx_description
1 polymer ?
#
loop_
_entity_poly.entity_id
_entity_poly.type
_entity_poly.pdbx_seq_one_letter_code
_entity_poly.pdbx_strand_id
1 'polypeptide(L)'
;MTKLRSLTATGFRGARFKSPLDFTKKHRSVAIYGENAAGKSTITDALEWFIRDRIEHLWKEDCKLDALRHVKCEDDDASIVEVAFDGVDQNGSKSLSAALKASTTYGHPDVANLLEDLKGDRIILRHADIVRFLDETKGRKREAIARIIGFEEIIQFRSVIQQSRNALQNDGDYTGAKQQSESLQSAMIESVGQVVPDRAVFLEIAKGLIDPFEITTEIVDEASYTKAVDELRGLGNSADKIKAAQRLNLLEQLCKTLQADLGNVTEKLEDFSDDYNALAKERENVNKLRLSEFLVKGKTVIDEETFTEDECPFCLSHYQIENLQGEVAQRIAALGELQARLDACGQAKDELLLAIADAGTKTNSVVTEYADMVEFDALVKSAKTGYQSLRNGYKAVKTAYETLAVLVSPDGFEEAVSDLNEKCVASATAAKAAAKKLELTEFEKQIAEVLTTLQTLSSNVKLYEASHRTITAFEAQILTLSTIFDEFVKVQNKALQAVLDMISADVGKFYQKLHPNESVDNVRLAMVGEEGVEFEYSFHGDATQPPRKYLSESHLNSLGVVLFLANARIFNKQVRFLVLDDIVTSFDINHRRRLLRLLKEEFSDWQVIILTHESVWFDLIKREMGPAGWLFHEVSSDNDNGILLENSPSILRGLIEQKKGKEDVTNDLRKLLEAILKDVCNALEVKVAFRFNELNEKRMPEELLSQLRSTLKVKSPDMVNHSVFSDLAGSTLIANLDSHDNKEKIVGGDIDVLLEDIDKLVSLFVCSDCQQLVRTKHPVAGAKAISCKCGCFALNWKP
;
A
#
# COMPACT_ATOMS: atom_id res chain seq x y z
N MET A 1 32.01 -2.48 -5.94
CA MET A 1 30.96 -2.21 -4.95
C MET A 1 31.25 -0.87 -4.36
N THR A 2 30.26 0.01 -4.45
CA THR A 2 30.42 1.44 -4.23
C THR A 2 30.12 1.76 -2.77
N LYS A 3 31.05 2.38 -2.03
CA LYS A 3 30.84 2.73 -0.61
C LYS A 3 30.58 4.22 -0.42
N LEU A 4 29.96 4.61 0.69
CA LEU A 4 29.71 6.00 1.03
C LEU A 4 31.00 6.64 1.57
N ARG A 5 31.44 7.73 0.94
CA ARG A 5 32.66 8.47 1.29
C ARG A 5 32.38 9.67 2.17
N SER A 6 31.31 10.43 1.86
CA SER A 6 30.88 11.56 2.68
C SER A 6 29.40 11.84 2.52
N LEU A 7 28.78 12.38 3.58
CA LEU A 7 27.43 12.91 3.60
C LEU A 7 27.48 14.30 4.26
N THR A 8 26.92 15.31 3.62
CA THR A 8 26.82 16.66 4.19
C THR A 8 25.39 17.15 4.08
N ALA A 9 24.85 17.67 5.18
CA ALA A 9 23.54 18.33 5.21
C ALA A 9 23.71 19.80 5.61
N THR A 10 23.00 20.71 4.94
CA THR A 10 22.98 22.15 5.20
C THR A 10 21.56 22.68 5.07
N GLY A 11 21.09 23.51 6.00
CA GLY A 11 19.71 24.00 6.01
C GLY A 11 18.65 22.90 6.07
N PHE A 12 18.98 21.67 6.47
CA PHE A 12 18.14 20.48 6.33
C PHE A 12 17.81 19.86 7.70
N ARG A 13 16.52 19.71 8.02
CA ARG A 13 16.01 19.13 9.27
C ARG A 13 16.69 19.77 10.49
N GLY A 14 17.48 19.02 11.26
CA GLY A 14 18.25 19.56 12.39
C GLY A 14 19.55 20.27 12.00
N ALA A 15 20.07 20.07 10.79
CA ALA A 15 21.32 20.67 10.32
C ALA A 15 21.08 22.07 9.74
N ARG A 16 21.08 23.10 10.60
CA ARG A 16 20.98 24.50 10.17
C ARG A 16 22.17 24.89 9.30
N PHE A 17 23.37 24.69 9.84
CA PHE A 17 24.64 24.98 9.19
C PHE A 17 25.24 23.72 8.59
N LYS A 18 26.33 23.88 7.81
CA LYS A 18 27.00 22.77 7.15
C LYS A 18 27.47 21.72 8.17
N SER A 19 26.91 20.52 8.07
CA SER A 19 27.19 19.39 8.97
C SER A 19 27.80 18.22 8.19
N PRO A 20 29.14 18.20 8.01
CA PRO A 20 29.83 17.18 7.22
C PRO A 20 30.11 15.92 8.05
N LEU A 21 29.75 14.76 7.50
CA LEU A 21 30.13 13.44 7.98
C LEU A 21 31.07 12.78 6.97
N ASP A 22 32.35 12.65 7.33
CA ASP A 22 33.40 12.05 6.50
C ASP A 22 33.70 10.62 6.99
N PHE A 23 33.52 9.64 6.10
CA PHE A 23 33.79 8.23 6.40
C PHE A 23 35.28 7.85 6.19
N THR A 24 36.13 8.85 5.94
CA THR A 24 37.56 8.82 5.59
C THR A 24 37.86 8.10 4.27
N LYS A 25 39.11 8.22 3.77
CA LYS A 25 39.62 7.51 2.56
C LYS A 25 39.50 5.97 2.57
N LYS A 26 39.01 5.34 3.65
CA LYS A 26 38.85 3.88 3.79
C LYS A 26 37.39 3.42 3.94
N HIS A 27 36.40 4.30 3.80
CA HIS A 27 34.98 3.93 3.85
C HIS A 27 34.59 3.19 5.13
N ARG A 28 34.97 3.78 6.27
CA ARG A 28 34.83 3.15 7.58
C ARG A 28 33.37 3.13 8.00
N SER A 29 33.00 2.12 8.78
CA SER A 29 31.77 2.13 9.57
C SER A 29 31.85 3.21 10.65
N VAL A 30 30.69 3.74 11.05
CA VAL A 30 30.58 4.81 12.04
C VAL A 30 29.50 4.49 13.06
N ALA A 31 29.71 4.90 14.30
CA ALA A 31 28.67 4.97 15.31
C ALA A 31 28.50 6.42 15.78
N ILE A 32 27.26 6.84 15.91
CA ILE A 32 26.86 8.21 16.25
C ILE A 32 25.96 8.15 17.48
N TYR A 33 26.38 8.83 18.54
CA TYR A 33 25.58 8.99 19.75
C TYR A 33 24.96 10.38 19.79
N GLY A 34 23.73 10.50 20.26
CA GLY A 34 23.15 11.80 20.61
C GLY A 34 21.95 11.60 21.52
N GLU A 35 21.78 12.46 22.51
CA GLU A 35 20.64 12.38 23.43
C GLU A 35 19.29 12.37 22.68
N ASN A 36 18.23 11.94 23.37
CA ASN A 36 16.89 12.02 22.80
C ASN A 36 16.58 13.47 22.39
N ALA A 37 16.02 13.63 21.19
CA ALA A 37 15.79 14.91 20.52
C ALA A 37 17.03 15.72 20.09
N ALA A 38 18.26 15.18 20.18
CA ALA A 38 19.46 15.85 19.67
C ALA A 38 19.54 15.94 18.13
N GLY A 39 18.54 15.42 17.41
CA GLY A 39 18.45 15.50 15.94
C GLY A 39 19.34 14.53 15.16
N LYS A 40 19.90 13.49 15.80
CA LYS A 40 20.77 12.47 15.18
C LYS A 40 20.20 11.83 13.90
N SER A 41 18.89 11.56 13.88
CA SER A 41 18.20 10.96 12.72
C SER A 41 18.20 11.87 11.49
N THR A 42 18.56 13.15 11.61
CA THR A 42 18.82 14.05 10.46
C THR A 42 19.82 13.43 9.47
N ILE A 43 20.79 12.66 9.96
CA ILE A 43 21.79 12.00 9.13
C ILE A 43 21.16 10.86 8.31
N THR A 44 20.37 10.00 8.95
CA THR A 44 19.58 8.95 8.27
C THR A 44 18.62 9.56 7.26
N ASP A 45 17.92 10.62 7.67
CA ASP A 45 16.92 11.36 6.90
C ASP A 45 17.52 12.01 5.64
N ALA A 46 18.70 12.62 5.77
CA ALA A 46 19.40 13.21 4.63
C ALA A 46 19.77 12.14 3.59
N LEU A 47 20.31 11.01 4.03
CA LEU A 47 20.67 9.92 3.13
C LEU A 47 19.44 9.28 2.47
N GLU A 48 18.36 9.07 3.24
CA GLU A 48 17.12 8.52 2.70
C GLU A 48 16.51 9.43 1.64
N TRP A 49 16.39 10.73 1.93
CA TRP A 49 15.84 11.70 0.98
C TRP A 49 16.70 11.80 -0.27
N PHE A 50 18.03 11.76 -0.14
CA PHE A 50 18.93 11.78 -1.29
C PHE A 50 18.69 10.59 -2.23
N ILE A 51 18.43 9.40 -1.68
CA ILE A 51 18.27 8.16 -2.46
C ILE A 51 16.85 7.98 -2.99
N ARG A 52 15.83 8.23 -2.16
CA ARG A 52 14.43 7.83 -2.42
C ARG A 52 13.50 8.98 -2.77
N ASP A 53 14.00 10.21 -2.81
CA ASP A 53 13.18 11.41 -3.00
C ASP A 53 12.16 11.69 -1.89
N ARG A 54 12.06 10.80 -0.89
CA ARG A 54 11.14 10.88 0.26
C ARG A 54 11.79 10.30 1.51
N ILE A 55 11.21 10.61 2.67
CA ILE A 55 11.60 10.02 3.96
C ILE A 55 10.40 9.27 4.51
N GLU A 56 10.46 7.93 4.48
CA GLU A 56 9.27 7.08 4.65
C GLU A 56 8.57 7.29 6.00
N HIS A 57 9.34 7.49 7.08
CA HIS A 57 8.76 7.66 8.42
C HIS A 57 8.12 9.04 8.62
N LEU A 58 8.53 10.04 7.83
CA LEU A 58 8.01 11.40 7.88
C LEU A 58 6.85 11.62 6.93
N TRP A 59 6.80 10.93 5.79
CA TRP A 59 5.80 11.13 4.72
C TRP A 59 4.39 10.70 5.16
N LYS A 60 3.78 11.51 6.03
CA LYS A 60 2.44 11.30 6.61
C LYS A 60 1.81 12.65 6.90
N GLU A 61 0.52 12.78 6.62
CA GLU A 61 -0.26 13.97 6.94
C GLU A 61 0.42 15.26 6.43
N ASP A 62 0.65 16.23 7.31
CA ASP A 62 1.26 17.52 7.03
C ASP A 62 2.81 17.51 7.04
N CYS A 63 3.45 16.33 7.06
CA CYS A 63 4.90 16.21 7.10
C CYS A 63 5.45 15.71 5.75
N LYS A 64 5.98 16.62 4.93
CA LYS A 64 6.57 16.30 3.61
C LYS A 64 7.87 17.06 3.36
N LEU A 65 7.99 17.69 2.18
CA LEU A 65 9.17 18.43 1.75
C LEU A 65 9.47 19.64 2.63
N ASP A 66 8.43 20.37 3.06
CA ASP A 66 8.56 21.50 3.97
C ASP A 66 9.21 21.11 5.30
N ALA A 67 8.86 19.94 5.83
CA ALA A 67 9.46 19.37 7.04
C ALA A 67 10.95 18.98 6.88
N LEU A 68 11.48 18.97 5.65
CA LEU A 68 12.90 18.77 5.38
C LEU A 68 13.71 20.05 5.53
N ARG A 69 13.10 21.23 5.39
CA ARG A 69 13.81 22.50 5.59
C ARG A 69 14.03 22.72 7.08
N HIS A 70 15.23 23.17 7.45
CA HIS A 70 15.48 23.61 8.81
C HIS A 70 14.61 24.84 9.12
N VAL A 71 13.99 24.90 10.30
CA VAL A 71 13.00 25.95 10.66
C VAL A 71 13.57 27.38 10.62
N LYS A 72 14.87 27.52 10.86
CA LYS A 72 15.64 28.79 10.76
C LYS A 72 16.43 28.93 9.43
N CYS A 73 16.02 28.25 8.37
CA CYS A 73 16.60 28.45 7.04
C CYS A 73 15.93 29.68 6.40
N GLU A 74 16.71 30.63 5.91
CA GLU A 74 16.19 31.84 5.24
C GLU A 74 15.41 31.48 3.96
N ASP A 75 14.50 32.35 3.53
CA ASP A 75 13.66 32.10 2.34
C ASP A 75 14.47 32.07 1.02
N ASP A 76 15.61 32.75 0.97
CA ASP A 76 16.52 32.70 -0.18
C ASP A 76 17.48 31.49 -0.15
N ASP A 77 17.59 30.80 0.99
CA ASP A 77 18.51 29.68 1.17
C ASP A 77 17.83 28.33 0.86
N ALA A 78 18.53 27.50 0.10
CA ALA A 78 18.12 26.12 -0.16
C ALA A 78 18.63 25.18 0.93
N SER A 79 17.83 24.18 1.28
CA SER A 79 18.30 23.01 2.03
C SER A 79 19.06 22.10 1.09
N ILE A 80 20.27 21.70 1.44
CA ILE A 80 21.18 20.97 0.55
C ILE A 80 21.65 19.70 1.26
N VAL A 81 21.56 18.57 0.55
CA VAL A 81 22.20 17.30 0.92
C VAL A 81 23.19 16.91 -0.16
N GLU A 82 24.45 16.75 0.22
CA GLU A 82 25.55 16.35 -0.65
C GLU A 82 26.05 14.97 -0.24
N VAL A 83 26.17 14.08 -1.22
CA VAL A 83 26.68 12.72 -1.03
C VAL A 83 27.85 12.48 -1.98
N ALA A 84 28.89 11.84 -1.48
CA ALA A 84 29.96 11.31 -2.32
C ALA A 84 30.14 9.82 -2.04
N PHE A 85 30.31 9.05 -3.09
CA PHE A 85 30.63 7.64 -3.08
C PHE A 85 32.09 7.39 -3.50
N ASP A 86 32.54 6.14 -3.38
CA ASP A 86 33.87 5.73 -3.82
C ASP A 86 34.00 5.71 -5.35
N GLY A 87 34.92 6.51 -5.89
CA GLY A 87 35.15 6.64 -7.32
C GLY A 87 35.52 8.07 -7.72
N VAL A 88 35.91 8.26 -8.98
CA VAL A 88 36.12 9.59 -9.56
C VAL A 88 34.75 10.16 -9.95
N ASP A 89 34.48 11.39 -9.54
CA ASP A 89 33.23 12.12 -9.82
C ASP A 89 31.92 11.40 -9.44
N GLN A 90 31.99 10.41 -8.54
CA GLN A 90 30.82 9.75 -7.97
C GLN A 90 30.22 10.54 -6.82
N ASN A 91 29.81 11.77 -7.08
CA ASN A 91 29.15 12.64 -6.12
C ASN A 91 27.83 13.18 -6.67
N GLY A 92 26.98 13.67 -5.77
CA GLY A 92 25.78 14.40 -6.15
C GLY A 92 25.35 15.35 -5.05
N SER A 93 24.60 16.37 -5.46
CA SER A 93 24.03 17.38 -4.60
C SER A 93 22.56 17.52 -4.89
N LYS A 94 21.75 17.44 -3.84
CA LYS A 94 20.31 17.58 -3.88
C LYS A 94 19.90 18.80 -3.08
N SER A 95 19.15 19.69 -3.72
CA SER A 95 18.71 20.95 -3.13
C SER A 95 17.19 21.03 -3.06
N LEU A 96 16.68 21.70 -2.03
CA LEU A 96 15.28 22.02 -1.84
C LEU A 96 15.15 23.52 -1.55
N SER A 97 14.52 24.23 -2.49
CA SER A 97 14.25 25.67 -2.37
C SER A 97 13.11 25.99 -1.39
N ALA A 98 12.97 27.26 -1.01
CA ALA A 98 11.82 27.72 -0.21
C ALA A 98 10.46 27.53 -0.88
N ALA A 99 10.42 27.56 -2.22
CA ALA A 99 9.23 27.21 -3.00
C ALA A 99 8.97 25.68 -3.08
N LEU A 100 9.66 24.88 -2.25
CA LEU A 100 9.58 23.42 -2.18
C LEU A 100 9.92 22.69 -3.48
N LYS A 101 10.66 23.35 -4.37
CA LYS A 101 11.19 22.70 -5.59
C LYS A 101 12.49 21.99 -5.26
N ALA A 102 12.50 20.68 -5.46
CA ALA A 102 13.69 19.85 -5.37
C ALA A 102 14.45 19.86 -6.70
N SER A 103 15.78 19.88 -6.65
CA SER A 103 16.63 19.64 -7.82
C SER A 103 17.85 18.82 -7.43
N THR A 104 18.30 17.94 -8.32
CA THR A 104 19.44 17.06 -8.07
C THR A 104 20.47 17.22 -9.18
N THR A 105 21.73 17.27 -8.80
CA THR A 105 22.88 17.34 -9.71
C THR A 105 23.85 16.22 -9.39
N TYR A 106 24.44 15.62 -10.42
CA TYR A 106 25.39 14.52 -10.29
C TYR A 106 26.71 14.89 -10.96
N GLY A 107 27.84 14.53 -10.34
CA GLY A 107 29.16 14.69 -10.96
C GLY A 107 29.37 13.75 -12.14
N HIS A 108 28.69 12.61 -12.16
CA HIS A 108 28.73 11.63 -13.25
C HIS A 108 27.35 10.95 -13.44
N PRO A 109 26.92 10.64 -14.67
CA PRO A 109 25.64 9.96 -14.93
C PRO A 109 25.47 8.61 -14.21
N ASP A 110 26.56 7.87 -13.97
CA ASP A 110 26.51 6.59 -13.27
C ASP A 110 25.99 6.71 -11.82
N VAL A 111 26.07 7.89 -11.20
CA VAL A 111 25.50 8.13 -9.87
C VAL A 111 23.97 8.03 -9.93
N ALA A 112 23.33 8.52 -10.99
CA ALA A 112 21.89 8.42 -11.16
C ALA A 112 21.45 6.95 -11.27
N ASN A 113 22.16 6.16 -12.08
CA ASN A 113 21.89 4.72 -12.22
C ASN A 113 22.07 3.98 -10.89
N LEU A 114 23.13 4.31 -10.14
CA LEU A 114 23.35 3.74 -8.81
C LEU A 114 22.19 4.08 -7.85
N LEU A 115 21.70 5.32 -7.86
CA LEU A 115 20.59 5.72 -6.99
C LEU A 115 19.28 5.03 -7.36
N GLU A 116 18.98 4.88 -8.66
CA GLU A 116 17.82 4.11 -9.11
C GLU A 116 17.89 2.66 -8.64
N ASP A 117 19.05 2.01 -8.75
CA ASP A 117 19.24 0.66 -8.20
C ASP A 117 19.03 0.62 -6.67
N LEU A 118 19.48 1.67 -5.96
CA LEU A 118 19.36 1.76 -4.50
C LEU A 118 17.96 2.07 -3.98
N LYS A 119 17.06 2.60 -4.82
CA LYS A 119 15.66 2.85 -4.42
C LYS A 119 14.96 1.56 -4.01
N GLY A 120 15.24 0.45 -4.72
CA GLY A 120 14.72 -0.88 -4.40
C GLY A 120 15.41 -1.56 -3.22
N ASP A 121 16.61 -1.13 -2.85
CA ASP A 121 17.37 -1.75 -1.76
C ASP A 121 16.90 -1.29 -0.37
N ARG A 122 16.71 -2.25 0.54
CA ARG A 122 16.50 -1.96 1.97
C ARG A 122 17.83 -1.76 2.69
N ILE A 123 18.25 -0.50 2.76
CA ILE A 123 19.52 -0.08 3.36
C ILE A 123 19.38 0.61 4.73
N ILE A 124 18.18 1.06 5.09
CA ILE A 124 17.90 1.74 6.36
C ILE A 124 16.93 0.89 7.19
N LEU A 125 17.26 0.69 8.47
CA LEU A 125 16.39 0.11 9.47
C LEU A 125 16.19 1.09 10.63
N ARG A 126 14.93 1.40 10.93
CA ARG A 126 14.52 2.10 12.14
C ARG A 126 13.79 1.14 13.07
N HIS A 127 13.75 1.47 14.37
CA HIS A 127 12.97 0.68 15.33
C HIS A 127 11.48 0.54 14.93
N ALA A 128 10.87 1.62 14.43
CA ALA A 128 9.48 1.61 14.00
C ALA A 128 9.20 0.59 12.87
N ASP A 129 10.16 0.36 11.97
CA ASP A 129 10.02 -0.60 10.87
C ASP A 129 9.95 -2.05 11.38
N ILE A 130 10.70 -2.35 12.45
CA ILE A 130 10.70 -3.66 13.12
C ILE A 130 9.31 -3.95 13.69
N VAL A 131 8.79 -3.01 14.49
CA VAL A 131 7.50 -3.16 15.17
C VAL A 131 6.37 -3.27 14.14
N ARG A 132 6.37 -2.38 13.14
CA ARG A 132 5.35 -2.34 12.09
C ARG A 132 5.24 -3.68 11.36
N PHE A 133 6.35 -4.25 10.91
CA PHE A 133 6.31 -5.52 10.17
C PHE A 133 5.78 -6.68 11.02
N LEU A 134 6.12 -6.73 12.31
CA LEU A 134 5.68 -7.80 13.20
C LEU A 134 4.17 -7.73 13.51
N ASP A 135 3.61 -6.52 13.52
CA ASP A 135 2.19 -6.23 13.76
C ASP A 135 1.29 -6.31 12.54
N GLU A 136 1.87 -6.38 11.35
CA GLU A 136 1.11 -6.55 10.12
C GLU A 136 0.41 -7.92 10.05
N THR A 137 -0.75 -7.92 9.38
CA THR A 137 -1.47 -9.18 9.09
C THR A 137 -0.64 -10.06 8.15
N LYS A 138 -0.92 -11.36 8.11
CA LYS A 138 -0.18 -12.31 7.26
C LYS A 138 -0.19 -11.90 5.77
N GLY A 139 -1.29 -11.32 5.28
CA GLY A 139 -1.38 -10.79 3.91
C GLY A 139 -0.52 -9.54 3.71
N ARG A 140 -0.51 -8.60 4.66
CA ARG A 140 0.35 -7.41 4.61
C ARG A 140 1.84 -7.76 4.69
N LYS A 141 2.22 -8.75 5.50
CA LYS A 141 3.58 -9.31 5.53
C LYS A 141 3.99 -9.89 4.17
N ARG A 142 3.08 -10.61 3.51
CA ARG A 142 3.29 -11.12 2.14
C ARG A 142 3.52 -9.96 1.17
N GLU A 143 2.67 -8.93 1.19
CA GLU A 143 2.85 -7.74 0.35
C GLU A 143 4.20 -7.08 0.62
N ALA A 144 4.56 -6.84 1.89
CA ALA A 144 5.82 -6.23 2.27
C ALA A 144 7.03 -7.02 1.76
N ILE A 145 7.00 -8.36 1.83
CA ILE A 145 8.05 -9.22 1.27
C ILE A 145 8.02 -9.18 -0.26
N ALA A 146 6.84 -9.26 -0.88
CA ALA A 146 6.69 -9.19 -2.33
C ALA A 146 7.30 -7.91 -2.91
N ARG A 147 7.10 -6.76 -2.25
CA ARG A 147 7.71 -5.48 -2.63
C ARG A 147 9.24 -5.51 -2.53
N ILE A 148 9.79 -6.15 -1.50
CA ILE A 148 11.25 -6.29 -1.33
C ILE A 148 11.87 -7.08 -2.49
N ILE A 149 11.15 -8.06 -3.03
CA ILE A 149 11.67 -9.00 -4.02
C ILE A 149 11.20 -8.72 -5.46
N GLY A 150 10.43 -7.64 -5.67
CA GLY A 150 9.88 -7.27 -6.98
C GLY A 150 8.79 -8.22 -7.50
N PHE A 151 8.00 -8.82 -6.61
CA PHE A 151 6.92 -9.78 -6.95
C PHE A 151 5.53 -9.14 -7.12
N GLU A 152 5.45 -7.81 -7.17
CA GLU A 152 4.18 -7.06 -7.18
C GLU A 152 3.34 -7.35 -8.43
N GLU A 153 3.96 -7.35 -9.62
CA GLU A 153 3.30 -7.65 -10.89
C GLU A 153 2.63 -9.04 -10.87
N ILE A 154 3.25 -10.01 -10.20
CA ILE A 154 2.75 -11.38 -10.07
C ILE A 154 1.49 -11.39 -9.17
N ILE A 155 1.44 -10.54 -8.14
CA ILE A 155 0.25 -10.37 -7.29
C ILE A 155 -0.87 -9.68 -8.08
N GLN A 156 -0.55 -8.64 -8.85
CA GLN A 156 -1.52 -7.93 -9.69
C GLN A 156 -2.14 -8.87 -10.73
N PHE A 157 -1.32 -9.64 -11.45
CA PHE A 157 -1.79 -10.60 -12.45
C PHE A 157 -2.73 -11.65 -11.84
N ARG A 158 -2.44 -12.14 -10.63
CA ARG A 158 -3.34 -13.02 -9.89
C ARG A 158 -4.72 -12.40 -9.66
N SER A 159 -4.72 -11.15 -9.21
CA SER A 159 -5.95 -10.39 -8.92
C SER A 159 -6.82 -10.26 -10.18
N VAL A 160 -6.20 -9.93 -11.33
CA VAL A 160 -6.91 -9.78 -12.61
C VAL A 160 -7.61 -11.08 -13.03
N ILE A 161 -6.94 -12.24 -12.92
CA ILE A 161 -7.56 -13.54 -13.27
C ILE A 161 -8.74 -13.82 -12.33
N GLN A 162 -8.56 -13.59 -11.02
CA GLN A 162 -9.60 -13.83 -10.03
C GLN A 162 -10.84 -12.96 -10.29
N GLN A 163 -10.63 -11.66 -10.55
CA GLN A 163 -11.71 -10.72 -10.85
C GLN A 163 -12.43 -11.08 -12.15
N SER A 164 -11.68 -11.44 -13.20
CA SER A 164 -12.25 -11.85 -14.49
C SER A 164 -13.12 -13.10 -14.34
N ARG A 165 -12.66 -14.10 -13.58
CA ARG A 165 -13.45 -15.31 -13.28
C ARG A 165 -14.73 -14.96 -12.52
N ASN A 166 -14.63 -14.14 -11.47
CA ASN A 166 -15.76 -13.75 -10.66
C ASN A 166 -16.80 -12.94 -11.48
N ALA A 167 -16.33 -12.09 -12.40
CA ALA A 167 -17.21 -11.33 -13.29
C ALA A 167 -18.05 -12.26 -14.18
N LEU A 168 -17.45 -13.30 -14.78
CA LEU A 168 -18.19 -14.29 -15.57
C LEU A 168 -19.19 -15.09 -14.74
N GLN A 169 -18.85 -15.45 -13.50
CA GLN A 169 -19.74 -16.20 -12.61
C GLN A 169 -20.99 -15.42 -12.20
N ASN A 170 -20.89 -14.09 -12.18
CA ASN A 170 -21.96 -13.18 -11.77
C ASN A 170 -22.61 -12.46 -12.96
N ASP A 171 -22.31 -12.84 -14.20
CA ASP A 171 -22.86 -12.20 -15.38
C ASP A 171 -24.38 -12.46 -15.49
N GLY A 172 -25.13 -11.41 -15.84
CA GLY A 172 -26.59 -11.46 -15.94
C GLY A 172 -27.09 -12.41 -17.04
N ASP A 173 -26.38 -12.51 -18.17
CA ASP A 173 -26.76 -13.41 -19.26
C ASP A 173 -26.58 -14.87 -18.84
N TYR A 174 -25.53 -15.17 -18.05
CA TYR A 174 -25.27 -16.50 -17.53
C TYR A 174 -26.27 -16.93 -16.47
N THR A 175 -26.51 -16.07 -15.47
CA THR A 175 -27.46 -16.35 -14.39
C THR A 175 -28.89 -16.43 -14.91
N GLY A 176 -29.28 -15.52 -15.80
CA GLY A 176 -30.59 -15.54 -16.48
C GLY A 176 -30.79 -16.79 -17.33
N ALA A 177 -29.79 -17.22 -18.11
CA ALA A 177 -29.87 -18.46 -18.88
C ALA A 177 -30.03 -19.70 -17.99
N LYS A 178 -29.38 -19.76 -16.82
CA LYS A 178 -29.55 -20.85 -15.85
C LYS A 178 -30.97 -20.92 -15.30
N GLN A 179 -31.51 -19.78 -14.86
CA GLN A 179 -32.88 -19.71 -14.35
C GLN A 179 -33.91 -20.09 -15.42
N GLN A 180 -33.74 -19.60 -16.64
CA GLN A 180 -34.61 -19.94 -17.76
C GLN A 180 -34.54 -21.44 -18.10
N SER A 181 -33.33 -22.02 -18.10
CA SER A 181 -33.12 -23.46 -18.30
C SER A 181 -33.87 -24.30 -17.25
N GLU A 182 -33.81 -23.93 -15.96
CA GLU A 182 -34.53 -24.63 -14.87
C GLU A 182 -36.06 -24.54 -15.02
N SER A 183 -36.57 -23.37 -15.39
CA SER A 183 -38.01 -23.15 -15.65
C SER A 183 -38.50 -24.01 -16.83
N LEU A 184 -37.75 -24.01 -17.93
CA LEU A 184 -38.07 -24.82 -19.12
C LEU A 184 -38.02 -26.32 -18.83
N GLN A 185 -37.06 -26.78 -18.02
CA GLN A 185 -37.02 -28.19 -17.57
C GLN A 185 -38.29 -28.57 -16.80
N SER A 186 -38.72 -27.71 -15.88
CA SER A 186 -39.94 -27.94 -15.10
C SER A 186 -41.17 -28.03 -16.02
N ALA A 187 -41.29 -27.12 -16.99
CA ALA A 187 -42.37 -27.13 -17.98
C ALA A 187 -42.36 -28.39 -18.88
N MET A 188 -41.17 -28.84 -19.29
CA MET A 188 -41.03 -30.08 -20.07
C MET A 188 -41.44 -31.31 -19.26
N ILE A 189 -41.00 -31.41 -18.00
CA ILE A 189 -41.39 -32.50 -17.09
C ILE A 189 -42.90 -32.53 -16.88
N GLU A 190 -43.54 -31.38 -16.72
CA GLU A 190 -45.00 -31.31 -16.59
C GLU A 190 -45.71 -31.79 -17.87
N SER A 191 -45.18 -31.44 -19.05
CA SER A 191 -45.81 -31.76 -20.34
C SER A 191 -45.64 -33.21 -20.79
N VAL A 192 -44.46 -33.81 -20.58
CA VAL A 192 -44.09 -35.15 -21.12
C VAL A 192 -43.37 -36.05 -20.12
N GLY A 193 -43.32 -35.66 -18.85
CA GLY A 193 -42.75 -36.48 -17.77
C GLY A 193 -41.21 -36.52 -17.71
N GLN A 194 -40.52 -35.83 -18.62
CA GLN A 194 -39.06 -35.82 -18.71
C GLN A 194 -38.53 -34.52 -19.32
N VAL A 195 -37.25 -34.24 -19.09
CA VAL A 195 -36.52 -33.16 -19.75
C VAL A 195 -36.20 -33.57 -21.18
N VAL A 196 -36.43 -32.67 -22.14
CA VAL A 196 -36.14 -32.88 -23.56
C VAL A 196 -34.95 -31.99 -23.94
N PRO A 197 -33.72 -32.53 -23.95
CA PRO A 197 -32.51 -31.72 -23.99
C PRO A 197 -32.24 -31.07 -25.35
N ASP A 198 -32.74 -31.68 -26.42
CA ASP A 198 -32.43 -31.27 -27.79
C ASP A 198 -33.54 -31.67 -28.78
N ARG A 199 -33.38 -31.21 -30.02
CA ARG A 199 -34.31 -31.48 -31.11
C ARG A 199 -34.41 -32.97 -31.49
N ALA A 200 -33.37 -33.76 -31.29
CA ALA A 200 -33.40 -35.18 -31.63
C ALA A 200 -34.30 -35.95 -30.65
N VAL A 201 -34.15 -35.70 -29.34
CA VAL A 201 -35.02 -36.30 -28.31
C VAL A 201 -36.47 -35.82 -28.46
N PHE A 202 -36.68 -34.57 -28.88
CA PHE A 202 -38.01 -34.07 -29.22
C PHE A 202 -38.70 -34.92 -30.30
N LEU A 203 -37.99 -35.28 -31.38
CA LEU A 203 -38.58 -36.07 -32.47
C LEU A 203 -38.97 -37.49 -32.02
N GLU A 204 -38.18 -38.11 -31.14
CA GLU A 204 -38.51 -39.42 -30.55
C GLU A 204 -39.76 -39.36 -29.67
N ILE A 205 -39.88 -38.31 -28.84
CA ILE A 205 -41.07 -38.09 -28.03
C ILE A 205 -42.27 -37.77 -28.92
N ALA A 206 -42.06 -37.00 -29.98
CA ALA A 206 -43.11 -36.69 -30.95
C ALA A 206 -43.64 -37.95 -31.62
N LYS A 207 -42.76 -38.90 -31.99
CA LYS A 207 -43.15 -40.21 -32.51
C LYS A 207 -44.03 -40.96 -31.51
N GLY A 208 -43.58 -41.11 -30.26
CA GLY A 208 -44.36 -41.81 -29.23
C GLY A 208 -45.72 -41.18 -28.91
N LEU A 209 -45.85 -39.86 -29.02
CA LEU A 209 -47.12 -39.15 -28.84
C LEU A 209 -48.09 -39.33 -30.01
N ILE A 210 -47.57 -39.57 -31.22
CA ILE A 210 -48.37 -39.72 -32.45
C ILE A 210 -48.68 -41.20 -32.77
N ASP A 211 -47.85 -42.16 -32.33
CA ASP A 211 -48.03 -43.60 -32.55
C ASP A 211 -49.46 -44.12 -32.25
N PRO A 212 -50.17 -43.69 -31.18
CA PRO A 212 -51.53 -44.15 -30.88
C PRO A 212 -52.58 -43.83 -31.96
N PHE A 213 -52.28 -42.92 -32.89
CA PHE A 213 -53.21 -42.49 -33.94
C PHE A 213 -53.01 -43.23 -35.27
N GLU A 214 -52.06 -44.17 -35.35
CA GLU A 214 -51.83 -45.06 -36.50
C GLU A 214 -51.66 -44.33 -37.86
N ILE A 215 -50.97 -43.17 -37.86
CA ILE A 215 -50.63 -42.47 -39.12
C ILE A 215 -49.60 -43.25 -39.95
N THR A 216 -49.55 -42.97 -41.26
CA THR A 216 -48.62 -43.62 -42.18
C THR A 216 -47.23 -42.98 -42.23
N THR A 217 -47.13 -41.68 -41.93
CA THR A 217 -45.85 -40.96 -41.94
C THR A 217 -45.02 -41.32 -40.71
N GLU A 218 -43.84 -41.91 -40.93
CA GLU A 218 -42.83 -42.11 -39.89
C GLU A 218 -42.02 -40.82 -39.66
N ILE A 219 -41.91 -40.37 -38.40
CA ILE A 219 -41.10 -39.21 -38.01
C ILE A 219 -39.63 -39.64 -37.90
N VAL A 220 -38.79 -39.12 -38.78
CA VAL A 220 -37.33 -39.35 -38.80
C VAL A 220 -36.51 -38.05 -38.86
N ASP A 221 -37.16 -36.94 -39.22
CA ASP A 221 -36.58 -35.62 -39.37
C ASP A 221 -37.66 -34.52 -39.25
N GLU A 222 -37.28 -33.25 -39.37
CA GLU A 222 -38.19 -32.12 -39.27
C GLU A 222 -39.24 -32.07 -40.39
N ALA A 223 -38.87 -32.52 -41.60
CA ALA A 223 -39.76 -32.51 -42.76
C ALA A 223 -40.85 -33.57 -42.60
N SER A 224 -40.50 -34.76 -42.11
CA SER A 224 -41.43 -35.84 -41.77
C SER A 224 -42.25 -35.53 -40.53
N TYR A 225 -41.69 -34.85 -39.51
CA TYR A 225 -42.47 -34.31 -38.38
C TYR A 225 -43.59 -33.37 -38.86
N THR A 226 -43.25 -32.43 -39.75
CA THR A 226 -44.25 -31.49 -40.31
C THR A 226 -45.34 -32.24 -41.06
N LYS A 227 -44.97 -33.24 -41.88
CA LYS A 227 -45.93 -34.10 -42.59
C LYS A 227 -46.79 -34.93 -41.65
N ALA A 228 -46.21 -35.51 -40.59
CA ALA A 228 -46.93 -36.30 -39.60
C ALA A 228 -47.94 -35.45 -38.83
N VAL A 229 -47.58 -34.21 -38.47
CA VAL A 229 -48.50 -33.22 -37.87
C VAL A 229 -49.66 -32.88 -38.81
N ASP A 230 -49.39 -32.72 -40.11
CA ASP A 230 -50.43 -32.44 -41.10
C ASP A 230 -51.35 -33.66 -41.36
N GLU A 231 -50.78 -34.87 -41.42
CA GLU A 231 -51.52 -36.12 -41.55
C GLU A 231 -52.40 -36.40 -40.33
N LEU A 232 -51.84 -36.25 -39.13
CA LEU A 232 -52.56 -36.38 -37.85
C LEU A 232 -53.77 -35.43 -37.80
N ARG A 233 -53.61 -34.20 -38.28
CA ARG A 233 -54.71 -33.23 -38.41
C ARG A 233 -55.78 -33.68 -39.43
N GLY A 234 -55.38 -34.44 -40.45
CA GLY A 234 -56.25 -34.98 -41.50
C GLY A 234 -57.07 -36.21 -41.11
N LEU A 235 -56.75 -36.87 -39.98
CA LEU A 235 -57.49 -38.06 -39.51
C LEU A 235 -58.90 -37.75 -38.98
N GLY A 236 -59.20 -36.49 -38.65
CA GLY A 236 -60.54 -36.09 -38.23
C GLY A 236 -61.51 -35.89 -39.39
N ASN A 237 -62.81 -35.80 -39.07
CA ASN A 237 -63.84 -35.51 -40.07
C ASN A 237 -63.71 -34.10 -40.64
N SER A 238 -63.03 -33.20 -39.92
CA SER A 238 -62.71 -31.85 -40.38
C SER A 238 -61.36 -31.39 -39.84
N ALA A 239 -60.35 -31.36 -40.71
CA ALA A 239 -59.04 -30.80 -40.41
C ALA A 239 -59.12 -29.32 -39.99
N ASP A 240 -60.05 -28.55 -40.55
CA ASP A 240 -60.27 -27.15 -40.19
C ASP A 240 -60.82 -27.00 -38.76
N LYS A 241 -61.75 -27.88 -38.33
CA LYS A 241 -62.23 -27.90 -36.94
C LYS A 241 -61.13 -28.26 -35.96
N ILE A 242 -60.30 -29.27 -36.27
CA ILE A 242 -59.15 -29.64 -35.44
C ILE A 242 -58.16 -28.49 -35.36
N LYS A 243 -57.84 -27.84 -36.48
CA LYS A 243 -56.95 -26.68 -36.52
C LYS A 243 -57.47 -25.53 -35.66
N ALA A 244 -58.76 -25.24 -35.77
CA ALA A 244 -59.42 -24.23 -34.94
C ALA A 244 -59.34 -24.61 -33.46
N ALA A 245 -59.63 -25.87 -33.11
CA ALA A 245 -59.54 -26.37 -31.73
C ALA A 245 -58.13 -26.26 -31.16
N GLN A 246 -57.11 -26.66 -31.92
CA GLN A 246 -55.70 -26.55 -31.55
C GLN A 246 -55.32 -25.09 -31.28
N ARG A 247 -55.68 -24.16 -32.19
CA ARG A 247 -55.39 -22.73 -31.97
C ARG A 247 -56.13 -22.17 -30.76
N LEU A 248 -57.37 -22.58 -30.50
CA LEU A 248 -58.12 -22.15 -29.32
C LEU A 248 -57.51 -22.69 -28.02
N ASN A 249 -57.03 -23.94 -28.00
CA ASN A 249 -56.33 -24.52 -26.86
C ASN A 249 -54.99 -23.81 -26.58
N LEU A 250 -54.20 -23.55 -27.62
CA LEU A 250 -52.95 -22.79 -27.52
C LEU A 250 -53.22 -21.36 -27.03
N LEU A 251 -54.28 -20.72 -27.51
CA LEU A 251 -54.68 -19.40 -27.03
C LEU A 251 -55.11 -19.43 -25.56
N GLU A 252 -55.86 -20.46 -25.12
CA GLU A 252 -56.24 -20.64 -23.70
C GLU A 252 -55.00 -20.79 -22.82
N GLN A 253 -54.04 -21.64 -23.21
CA GLN A 253 -52.79 -21.86 -22.47
C GLN A 253 -51.92 -20.60 -22.45
N LEU A 254 -51.77 -19.92 -23.58
CA LEU A 254 -51.03 -18.67 -23.68
C LEU A 254 -51.65 -17.59 -22.80
N CYS A 255 -52.97 -17.44 -22.80
CA CYS A 255 -53.65 -16.46 -21.95
C CYS A 255 -53.47 -16.77 -20.46
N LYS A 256 -53.52 -18.04 -20.05
CA LYS A 256 -53.30 -18.43 -18.63
C LYS A 256 -51.87 -18.18 -18.17
N THR A 257 -50.89 -18.53 -19.01
CA THR A 257 -49.47 -18.30 -18.70
C THR A 257 -49.14 -16.82 -18.70
N LEU A 258 -49.63 -16.06 -19.68
CA LEU A 258 -49.50 -14.61 -19.71
C LEU A 258 -50.17 -13.95 -18.50
N GLN A 259 -51.33 -14.46 -18.05
CA GLN A 259 -51.98 -13.99 -16.82
C GLN A 259 -51.07 -14.14 -15.60
N ALA A 260 -50.41 -15.30 -15.46
CA ALA A 260 -49.46 -15.54 -14.36
C ALA A 260 -48.24 -14.61 -14.46
N ASP A 261 -47.70 -14.41 -15.66
CA ASP A 261 -46.57 -13.51 -15.88
C ASP A 261 -46.91 -12.05 -15.58
N LEU A 262 -48.10 -11.57 -15.99
CA LEU A 262 -48.54 -10.20 -15.69
C LEU A 262 -48.77 -10.00 -14.19
N GLY A 263 -49.25 -11.04 -13.49
CA GLY A 263 -49.29 -11.07 -12.03
C GLY A 263 -47.89 -10.94 -11.42
N ASN A 264 -46.94 -11.73 -11.91
CA ASN A 264 -45.55 -11.70 -11.46
C ASN A 264 -44.87 -10.35 -11.76
N VAL A 265 -45.14 -9.73 -12.91
CA VAL A 265 -44.67 -8.37 -13.23
C VAL A 265 -45.20 -7.37 -12.21
N THR A 266 -46.46 -7.50 -11.81
CA THR A 266 -47.08 -6.58 -10.83
C THR A 266 -46.45 -6.76 -9.45
N GLU A 267 -46.30 -7.99 -8.97
CA GLU A 267 -45.66 -8.34 -7.70
C GLU A 267 -44.19 -7.85 -7.67
N LYS A 268 -43.40 -8.18 -8.68
CA LYS A 268 -41.99 -7.78 -8.76
C LYS A 268 -41.80 -6.27 -8.94
N LEU A 269 -42.77 -5.59 -9.55
CA LEU A 269 -42.76 -4.14 -9.66
C LEU A 269 -42.96 -3.50 -8.30
N GLU A 270 -43.92 -4.00 -7.50
CA GLU A 270 -44.12 -3.55 -6.12
C GLU A 270 -42.87 -3.79 -5.28
N ASP A 271 -42.34 -5.02 -5.25
CA ASP A 271 -41.14 -5.41 -4.51
C ASP A 271 -39.94 -4.51 -4.83
N PHE A 272 -39.68 -4.28 -6.12
CA PHE A 272 -38.58 -3.41 -6.55
C PHE A 272 -38.88 -1.95 -6.21
N SER A 273 -40.07 -1.45 -6.52
CA SER A 273 -40.39 -0.03 -6.48
C SER A 273 -40.42 0.52 -5.07
N ASP A 274 -40.88 -0.24 -4.07
CA ASP A 274 -40.99 0.24 -2.68
C ASP A 274 -39.60 0.53 -2.10
N ASP A 275 -38.71 -0.45 -2.15
CA ASP A 275 -37.35 -0.33 -1.60
C ASP A 275 -36.49 0.63 -2.42
N TYR A 276 -36.56 0.53 -3.75
CA TYR A 276 -35.77 1.38 -4.64
C TYR A 276 -36.23 2.84 -4.57
N ASN A 277 -37.54 3.12 -4.59
CA ASN A 277 -38.03 4.50 -4.51
C ASN A 277 -37.80 5.11 -3.13
N ALA A 278 -37.87 4.34 -2.04
CA ALA A 278 -37.47 4.83 -0.72
C ALA A 278 -36.02 5.33 -0.72
N LEU A 279 -35.13 4.60 -1.39
CA LEU A 279 -33.73 4.96 -1.54
C LEU A 279 -33.54 6.16 -2.50
N ALA A 280 -34.19 6.16 -3.66
CA ALA A 280 -34.03 7.19 -4.70
C ALA A 280 -34.72 8.52 -4.36
N LYS A 281 -35.75 8.51 -3.52
CA LYS A 281 -36.48 9.71 -3.09
C LYS A 281 -35.66 10.55 -2.10
N GLU A 282 -34.82 9.90 -1.31
CA GLU A 282 -33.92 10.58 -0.39
C GLU A 282 -32.72 11.15 -1.16
N ARG A 283 -32.77 12.47 -1.42
CA ARG A 283 -31.71 13.20 -2.13
C ARG A 283 -30.32 12.96 -1.53
N GLU A 284 -30.24 12.76 -0.21
CA GLU A 284 -29.00 12.44 0.49
C GLU A 284 -28.45 11.07 0.07
N ASN A 285 -29.29 10.03 -0.01
CA ASN A 285 -28.89 8.69 -0.44
C ASN A 285 -28.40 8.70 -1.89
N VAL A 286 -29.14 9.35 -2.80
CA VAL A 286 -28.73 9.47 -4.22
C VAL A 286 -27.37 10.16 -4.34
N ASN A 287 -27.16 11.26 -3.61
CA ASN A 287 -25.86 11.95 -3.61
C ASN A 287 -24.74 11.06 -3.05
N LYS A 288 -25.01 10.32 -1.97
CA LYS A 288 -24.07 9.36 -1.36
C LYS A 288 -23.72 8.21 -2.31
N LEU A 289 -24.68 7.69 -3.07
CA LEU A 289 -24.45 6.63 -4.07
C LEU A 289 -23.69 7.14 -5.29
N ARG A 290 -24.01 8.32 -5.81
CA ARG A 290 -23.20 8.96 -6.88
C ARG A 290 -21.78 9.24 -6.43
N LEU A 291 -21.63 9.67 -5.18
CA LEU A 291 -20.32 9.83 -4.57
C LEU A 291 -19.61 8.47 -4.43
N SER A 292 -20.30 7.41 -4.02
CA SER A 292 -19.76 6.04 -3.96
C SER A 292 -19.22 5.62 -5.34
N GLU A 293 -20.02 5.76 -6.39
CA GLU A 293 -19.61 5.43 -7.76
C GLU A 293 -18.39 6.23 -8.21
N PHE A 294 -18.39 7.54 -7.95
CA PHE A 294 -17.24 8.41 -8.23
C PHE A 294 -15.99 7.98 -7.47
N LEU A 295 -16.12 7.67 -6.17
CA LEU A 295 -15.02 7.24 -5.32
C LEU A 295 -14.46 5.90 -5.76
N VAL A 296 -15.30 4.94 -6.15
CA VAL A 296 -14.85 3.63 -6.66
C VAL A 296 -14.09 3.79 -7.98
N LYS A 297 -14.63 4.56 -8.94
CA LYS A 297 -13.93 4.85 -10.21
C LYS A 297 -12.63 5.63 -9.98
N GLY A 298 -12.65 6.61 -9.09
CA GLY A 298 -11.46 7.35 -8.68
C GLY A 298 -10.41 6.45 -8.04
N LYS A 299 -10.84 5.53 -7.16
CA LYS A 299 -9.96 4.53 -6.55
C LYS A 299 -9.26 3.68 -7.59
N THR A 300 -9.96 3.23 -8.65
CA THR A 300 -9.34 2.48 -9.74
C THR A 300 -8.25 3.28 -10.44
N VAL A 301 -8.51 4.54 -10.81
CA VAL A 301 -7.50 5.42 -11.46
C VAL A 301 -6.26 5.58 -10.59
N ILE A 302 -6.47 5.64 -9.27
CA ILE A 302 -5.39 5.82 -8.30
C ILE A 302 -4.64 4.50 -8.02
N ASP A 303 -5.34 3.36 -7.96
CA ASP A 303 -4.76 2.04 -7.67
C ASP A 303 -4.03 1.43 -8.90
N GLU A 304 -4.43 1.79 -10.13
CA GLU A 304 -3.81 1.31 -11.38
C GLU A 304 -2.58 2.14 -11.82
N GLU A 305 -2.09 3.04 -10.96
CA GLU A 305 -0.96 3.96 -11.25
C GLU A 305 -1.12 4.75 -12.56
N THR A 306 -2.36 4.94 -13.03
CA THR A 306 -2.64 5.72 -14.25
C THR A 306 -2.39 7.21 -14.01
N PHE A 307 -2.41 7.63 -12.75
CA PHE A 307 -2.08 8.97 -12.29
C PHE A 307 -1.05 8.88 -11.15
N THR A 308 0.19 9.29 -11.42
CA THR A 308 1.35 9.12 -10.50
C THR A 308 1.82 10.43 -9.89
N GLU A 309 1.15 11.55 -10.18
CA GLU A 309 1.51 12.85 -9.63
C GLU A 309 0.91 13.01 -8.23
N ASP A 310 1.62 13.70 -7.32
CA ASP A 310 1.16 14.02 -5.96
C ASP A 310 0.10 15.12 -5.97
N GLU A 311 -0.94 14.92 -6.77
CA GLU A 311 -2.07 15.79 -6.94
C GLU A 311 -3.34 14.97 -6.85
N CYS A 312 -4.43 15.59 -6.42
CA CYS A 312 -5.73 14.98 -6.59
C CYS A 312 -6.01 14.88 -8.09
N PRO A 313 -6.24 13.68 -8.65
CA PRO A 313 -6.48 13.49 -10.09
C PRO A 313 -7.70 14.24 -10.63
N PHE A 314 -8.52 14.82 -9.74
CA PHE A 314 -9.72 15.56 -10.11
C PHE A 314 -9.56 17.08 -10.05
N CYS A 315 -9.01 17.62 -8.96
CA CYS A 315 -8.86 19.07 -8.79
C CYS A 315 -7.44 19.58 -9.03
N LEU A 316 -6.47 18.67 -9.24
CA LEU A 316 -5.05 18.97 -9.44
C LEU A 316 -4.42 19.74 -8.26
N SER A 317 -5.14 19.80 -7.13
CA SER A 317 -4.57 20.30 -5.89
C SER A 317 -3.57 19.29 -5.38
N HIS A 318 -2.41 19.77 -4.94
CA HIS A 318 -1.39 18.93 -4.33
C HIS A 318 -1.97 18.08 -3.18
N TYR A 319 -1.89 16.76 -3.29
CA TYR A 319 -2.52 15.81 -2.38
C TYR A 319 -1.79 14.47 -2.47
N GLN A 320 -1.37 13.85 -1.36
CA GLN A 320 -0.63 12.56 -1.44
C GLN A 320 -1.53 11.46 -1.94
N ILE A 321 -1.09 10.79 -2.99
CA ILE A 321 -1.88 9.75 -3.65
C ILE A 321 -2.18 8.58 -2.69
N GLU A 322 -1.24 8.22 -1.81
CA GLU A 322 -1.39 7.12 -0.83
C GLU A 322 -2.41 7.47 0.28
N ASN A 323 -2.44 8.72 0.73
CA ASN A 323 -3.47 9.18 1.67
C ASN A 323 -4.83 9.25 0.96
N LEU A 324 -4.85 9.67 -0.30
CA LEU A 324 -6.08 9.70 -1.09
C LEU A 324 -6.64 8.31 -1.25
N GLN A 325 -5.79 7.30 -1.54
CA GLN A 325 -6.19 5.89 -1.57
C GLN A 325 -6.81 5.45 -0.25
N GLY A 326 -6.18 5.78 0.88
CA GLY A 326 -6.67 5.43 2.22
C GLY A 326 -8.01 6.10 2.56
N GLU A 327 -8.12 7.40 2.33
CA GLU A 327 -9.34 8.17 2.58
C GLU A 327 -10.47 7.76 1.65
N VAL A 328 -10.19 7.57 0.36
CA VAL A 328 -11.16 7.06 -0.61
C VAL A 328 -11.64 5.67 -0.18
N ALA A 329 -10.74 4.79 0.24
CA ALA A 329 -11.11 3.46 0.74
C ALA A 329 -11.98 3.52 2.01
N GLN A 330 -11.66 4.38 2.98
CA GLN A 330 -12.50 4.57 4.18
C GLN A 330 -13.87 5.14 3.83
N ARG A 331 -13.93 6.11 2.91
CA ARG A 331 -15.20 6.70 2.46
C ARG A 331 -16.05 5.70 1.70
N ILE A 332 -15.45 4.84 0.88
CA ILE A 332 -16.14 3.72 0.24
C ILE A 332 -16.69 2.76 1.31
N ALA A 333 -15.89 2.40 2.31
CA ALA A 333 -16.33 1.52 3.40
C ALA A 333 -17.51 2.11 4.19
N ALA A 334 -17.49 3.42 4.47
CA ALA A 334 -18.58 4.13 5.14
C ALA A 334 -19.88 4.17 4.32
N LEU A 335 -19.79 4.01 2.99
CA LEU A 335 -20.93 3.94 2.07
C LEU A 335 -21.38 2.50 1.79
N GLY A 336 -20.66 1.50 2.32
CA GLY A 336 -20.85 0.08 1.99
C GLY A 336 -22.25 -0.44 2.31
N GLU A 337 -22.88 -0.03 3.41
CA GLU A 337 -24.25 -0.45 3.75
C GLU A 337 -25.27 0.07 2.74
N LEU A 338 -25.13 1.34 2.32
CA LEU A 338 -26.01 1.94 1.32
C LEU A 338 -25.79 1.32 -0.06
N GLN A 339 -24.54 0.99 -0.40
CA GLN A 339 -24.20 0.26 -1.62
C GLN A 339 -24.82 -1.14 -1.63
N ALA A 340 -24.71 -1.89 -0.53
CA ALA A 340 -25.31 -3.22 -0.41
C ALA A 340 -26.84 -3.18 -0.58
N ARG A 341 -27.51 -2.13 -0.09
CA ARG A 341 -28.94 -1.92 -0.34
C ARG A 341 -29.25 -1.65 -1.82
N LEU A 342 -28.42 -0.85 -2.50
CA LEU A 342 -28.56 -0.62 -3.95
C LEU A 342 -28.32 -1.91 -4.75
N ASP A 343 -27.34 -2.72 -4.34
CA ASP A 343 -27.03 -4.00 -4.99
C ASP A 343 -28.18 -5.01 -4.83
N ALA A 344 -28.81 -5.06 -3.65
CA ALA A 344 -30.03 -5.85 -3.42
C ALA A 344 -31.20 -5.36 -4.30
N CYS A 345 -31.39 -4.04 -4.42
CA CYS A 345 -32.36 -3.47 -5.38
C CYS A 345 -31.99 -3.83 -6.84
N GLY A 346 -30.70 -3.99 -7.13
CA GLY A 346 -30.19 -4.41 -8.44
C GLY A 346 -30.64 -5.83 -8.80
N GLN A 347 -30.58 -6.75 -7.84
CA GLN A 347 -31.10 -8.12 -7.99
C GLN A 347 -32.61 -8.11 -8.23
N ALA A 348 -33.39 -7.38 -7.41
CA ALA A 348 -34.83 -7.25 -7.60
C ALA A 348 -35.19 -6.61 -8.96
N LYS A 349 -34.40 -5.63 -9.40
CA LYS A 349 -34.51 -5.02 -10.74
C LYS A 349 -34.29 -6.04 -11.85
N ASP A 350 -33.28 -6.91 -11.74
CA ASP A 350 -33.00 -7.92 -12.76
C ASP A 350 -34.12 -8.96 -12.85
N GLU A 351 -34.66 -9.40 -11.70
CA GLU A 351 -35.86 -10.26 -11.64
C GLU A 351 -37.08 -9.60 -12.30
N LEU A 352 -37.33 -8.31 -12.04
CA LEU A 352 -38.42 -7.56 -12.65
C LEU A 352 -38.23 -7.41 -14.17
N LEU A 353 -37.03 -7.08 -14.64
CA LEU A 353 -36.75 -6.94 -16.06
C LEU A 353 -36.94 -8.27 -16.81
N LEU A 354 -36.57 -9.39 -16.19
CA LEU A 354 -36.86 -10.74 -16.70
C LEU A 354 -38.37 -10.99 -16.78
N ALA A 355 -39.12 -10.71 -15.72
CA ALA A 355 -40.57 -10.87 -15.71
C ALA A 355 -41.26 -10.03 -16.81
N ILE A 356 -40.84 -8.78 -16.99
CA ILE A 356 -41.37 -7.90 -18.06
C ILE A 356 -41.00 -8.45 -19.45
N ALA A 357 -39.79 -8.97 -19.63
CA ALA A 357 -39.36 -9.55 -20.90
C ALA A 357 -40.16 -10.83 -21.25
N ASP A 358 -40.42 -11.69 -20.26
CA ASP A 358 -41.20 -12.90 -20.44
C ASP A 358 -42.66 -12.59 -20.78
N ALA A 359 -43.29 -11.69 -20.03
CA ALA A 359 -44.64 -11.20 -20.32
C ALA A 359 -44.71 -10.52 -21.70
N GLY A 360 -43.70 -9.71 -22.02
CA GLY A 360 -43.60 -9.00 -23.30
C GLY A 360 -43.49 -9.95 -24.49
N THR A 361 -42.73 -11.03 -24.35
CA THR A 361 -42.58 -12.05 -25.41
C THR A 361 -43.91 -12.76 -25.67
N LYS A 362 -44.61 -13.20 -24.62
CA LYS A 362 -45.93 -13.85 -24.75
C LYS A 362 -47.00 -12.89 -25.26
N THR A 363 -46.98 -11.63 -24.82
CA THR A 363 -47.87 -10.58 -25.34
C THR A 363 -47.64 -10.35 -26.83
N ASN A 364 -46.39 -10.34 -27.28
CA ASN A 364 -46.07 -10.21 -28.70
C ASN A 364 -46.58 -11.41 -29.51
N SER A 365 -46.49 -12.64 -28.98
CA SER A 365 -47.10 -13.82 -29.63
C SER A 365 -48.60 -13.67 -29.82
N VAL A 366 -49.34 -13.09 -28.85
CA VAL A 366 -50.77 -12.76 -29.02
C VAL A 366 -50.97 -11.83 -30.23
N VAL A 367 -50.13 -10.80 -30.35
CA VAL A 367 -50.22 -9.81 -31.44
C VAL A 367 -49.87 -10.41 -32.80
N THR A 368 -48.87 -11.30 -32.88
CA THR A 368 -48.37 -11.82 -34.16
C THR A 368 -49.11 -13.07 -34.63
N GLU A 369 -49.55 -13.93 -33.72
CA GLU A 369 -50.07 -15.28 -34.06
C GLU A 369 -51.60 -15.36 -34.07
N TYR A 370 -52.31 -14.39 -33.49
CA TYR A 370 -53.77 -14.43 -33.33
C TYR A 370 -54.50 -13.20 -33.91
N ALA A 371 -53.80 -12.35 -34.65
CA ALA A 371 -54.38 -11.13 -35.25
C ALA A 371 -55.51 -11.41 -36.27
N ASP A 372 -55.55 -12.61 -36.86
CA ASP A 372 -56.56 -13.05 -37.82
C ASP A 372 -57.84 -13.58 -37.15
N MET A 373 -57.83 -13.82 -35.83
CA MET A 373 -59.00 -14.29 -35.09
C MET A 373 -59.90 -13.11 -34.67
N VAL A 374 -60.83 -12.71 -35.54
CA VAL A 374 -61.74 -11.57 -35.34
C VAL A 374 -62.51 -11.63 -34.01
N GLU A 375 -62.84 -12.83 -33.55
CA GLU A 375 -63.55 -13.09 -32.29
C GLU A 375 -62.76 -12.67 -31.04
N PHE A 376 -61.43 -12.53 -31.16
CA PHE A 376 -60.51 -12.14 -30.10
C PHE A 376 -59.82 -10.79 -30.39
N ASP A 377 -60.39 -9.97 -31.29
CA ASP A 377 -59.84 -8.65 -31.64
C ASP A 377 -59.67 -7.72 -30.43
N ALA A 378 -60.53 -7.84 -29.40
CA ALA A 378 -60.39 -7.10 -28.15
C ALA A 378 -59.09 -7.46 -27.40
N LEU A 379 -58.73 -8.76 -27.36
CA LEU A 379 -57.46 -9.21 -26.78
C LEU A 379 -56.28 -8.71 -27.59
N VAL A 380 -56.32 -8.84 -28.92
CA VAL A 380 -55.22 -8.41 -29.80
C VAL A 380 -54.98 -6.89 -29.68
N LYS A 381 -56.04 -6.10 -29.60
CA LYS A 381 -55.95 -4.65 -29.35
C LYS A 381 -55.32 -4.33 -27.99
N SER A 382 -55.79 -5.01 -26.95
CA SER A 382 -55.22 -4.86 -25.61
C SER A 382 -53.75 -5.30 -25.57
N ALA A 383 -53.39 -6.41 -26.21
CA ALA A 383 -52.02 -6.91 -26.31
C ALA A 383 -51.08 -5.96 -27.08
N LYS A 384 -51.56 -5.26 -28.12
CA LYS A 384 -50.76 -4.22 -28.80
C LYS A 384 -50.41 -3.07 -27.85
N THR A 385 -51.40 -2.60 -27.09
CA THR A 385 -51.19 -1.54 -26.09
C THR A 385 -50.30 -2.04 -24.96
N GLY A 386 -50.62 -3.20 -24.38
CA GLY A 386 -49.86 -3.84 -23.30
C GLY A 386 -48.41 -4.14 -23.68
N TYR A 387 -48.14 -4.60 -24.90
CA TYR A 387 -46.77 -4.82 -25.39
C TYR A 387 -45.96 -3.51 -25.43
N GLN A 388 -46.57 -2.42 -25.89
CA GLN A 388 -45.94 -1.10 -25.87
C GLN A 388 -45.71 -0.62 -24.43
N SER A 389 -46.70 -0.80 -23.54
CA SER A 389 -46.59 -0.45 -22.13
C SER A 389 -45.50 -1.26 -21.41
N LEU A 390 -45.43 -2.57 -21.60
CA LEU A 390 -44.36 -3.44 -21.07
C LEU A 390 -42.98 -2.99 -21.54
N ARG A 391 -42.84 -2.68 -22.84
CA ARG A 391 -41.58 -2.16 -23.38
C ARG A 391 -41.20 -0.80 -22.80
N ASN A 392 -42.17 0.07 -22.56
CA ASN A 392 -41.94 1.36 -21.91
C ASN A 392 -41.60 1.19 -20.42
N GLY A 393 -42.25 0.27 -19.72
CA GLY A 393 -41.96 -0.11 -18.34
C GLY A 393 -40.53 -0.66 -18.20
N TYR A 394 -40.13 -1.59 -19.07
CA TYR A 394 -38.75 -2.10 -19.13
C TYR A 394 -37.73 -0.96 -19.22
N LYS A 395 -37.96 -0.02 -20.15
CA LYS A 395 -37.09 1.15 -20.31
C LYS A 395 -37.11 2.06 -19.10
N ALA A 396 -38.27 2.29 -18.49
CA ALA A 396 -38.42 3.14 -17.32
C ALA A 396 -37.67 2.57 -16.11
N VAL A 397 -37.83 1.28 -15.81
CA VAL A 397 -37.10 0.57 -14.74
C VAL A 397 -35.60 0.67 -14.97
N LYS A 398 -35.14 0.32 -16.17
CA LYS A 398 -33.71 0.37 -16.52
C LYS A 398 -33.14 1.78 -16.38
N THR A 399 -33.82 2.78 -16.94
CA THR A 399 -33.39 4.18 -16.90
C THR A 399 -33.40 4.73 -15.48
N ALA A 400 -34.43 4.43 -14.69
CA ALA A 400 -34.54 4.88 -13.31
C ALA A 400 -33.32 4.39 -12.51
N TYR A 401 -33.04 3.08 -12.56
CA TYR A 401 -31.92 2.47 -11.86
C TYR A 401 -30.55 3.03 -12.30
N GLU A 402 -30.30 3.12 -13.61
CA GLU A 402 -29.04 3.64 -14.18
C GLU A 402 -28.79 5.12 -13.81
N THR A 403 -29.84 5.92 -13.64
CA THR A 403 -29.74 7.35 -13.34
C THR A 403 -29.92 7.68 -11.86
N LEU A 404 -30.21 6.66 -11.04
CA LEU A 404 -30.61 6.78 -9.63
C LEU A 404 -31.79 7.75 -9.44
N ALA A 405 -32.72 7.73 -10.38
CA ALA A 405 -33.95 8.52 -10.33
C ALA A 405 -35.08 7.69 -9.71
N VAL A 406 -36.03 8.37 -9.05
CA VAL A 406 -37.27 7.74 -8.59
C VAL A 406 -37.98 7.11 -9.79
N LEU A 407 -38.32 5.84 -9.69
CA LEU A 407 -39.11 5.16 -10.69
C LEU A 407 -40.51 5.77 -10.69
N VAL A 408 -40.86 6.38 -11.82
CA VAL A 408 -42.23 6.80 -12.11
C VAL A 408 -42.80 5.82 -13.10
N SER A 409 -43.90 5.16 -12.72
CA SER A 409 -44.63 4.26 -13.61
C SER A 409 -45.04 5.04 -14.87
N PRO A 410 -44.77 4.52 -16.09
CA PRO A 410 -45.19 5.20 -17.31
C PRO A 410 -46.71 5.43 -17.32
N ASP A 411 -47.14 6.58 -17.84
CA ASP A 411 -48.57 6.88 -17.99
C ASP A 411 -49.30 5.75 -18.71
N GLY A 412 -50.37 5.22 -18.11
CA GLY A 412 -51.16 4.14 -18.70
C GLY A 412 -50.58 2.73 -18.49
N PHE A 413 -49.46 2.56 -17.76
CA PHE A 413 -48.83 1.25 -17.59
C PHE A 413 -49.72 0.28 -16.81
N GLU A 414 -50.16 0.67 -15.61
CA GLU A 414 -51.01 -0.16 -14.75
C GLU A 414 -52.36 -0.42 -15.42
N GLU A 415 -52.98 0.58 -16.05
CA GLU A 415 -54.24 0.36 -16.77
C GLU A 415 -54.07 -0.59 -17.96
N ALA A 416 -52.95 -0.51 -18.69
CA ALA A 416 -52.70 -1.40 -19.83
C ALA A 416 -52.39 -2.84 -19.40
N VAL A 417 -51.60 -3.03 -18.34
CA VAL A 417 -51.31 -4.36 -17.77
C VAL A 417 -52.58 -4.97 -17.21
N SER A 418 -53.39 -4.18 -16.49
CA SER A 418 -54.68 -4.62 -15.94
C SER A 418 -55.70 -4.98 -17.03
N ASP A 419 -55.90 -4.11 -18.04
CA ASP A 419 -56.81 -4.41 -19.16
C ASP A 419 -56.35 -5.66 -19.93
N LEU A 420 -55.04 -5.81 -20.17
CA LEU A 420 -54.50 -7.00 -20.83
C LEU A 420 -54.77 -8.27 -20.00
N ASN A 421 -54.58 -8.20 -18.69
CA ASN A 421 -54.87 -9.30 -17.78
C ASN A 421 -56.36 -9.68 -17.81
N GLU A 422 -57.26 -8.70 -17.73
CA GLU A 422 -58.71 -8.92 -17.87
C GLU A 422 -59.08 -9.55 -19.22
N LYS A 423 -58.50 -9.05 -20.32
CA LYS A 423 -58.73 -9.63 -21.66
C LYS A 423 -58.18 -11.04 -21.77
N CYS A 424 -57.05 -11.36 -21.14
CA CYS A 424 -56.52 -12.72 -21.10
C CYS A 424 -57.49 -13.68 -20.39
N VAL A 425 -58.02 -13.30 -19.22
CA VAL A 425 -59.00 -14.11 -18.49
C VAL A 425 -60.28 -14.32 -19.30
N ALA A 426 -60.82 -13.24 -19.88
CA ALA A 426 -62.02 -13.31 -20.72
C ALA A 426 -61.78 -14.17 -21.96
N SER A 427 -60.63 -14.03 -22.61
CA SER A 427 -60.27 -14.76 -23.83
C SER A 427 -59.95 -16.22 -23.57
N ALA A 428 -59.33 -16.57 -22.45
CA ALA A 428 -59.14 -17.96 -22.05
C ALA A 428 -60.50 -18.66 -21.86
N THR A 429 -61.45 -17.98 -21.21
CA THR A 429 -62.81 -18.50 -21.01
C THR A 429 -63.57 -18.61 -22.34
N ALA A 430 -63.47 -17.59 -23.19
CA ALA A 430 -64.11 -17.56 -24.50
C ALA A 430 -63.50 -18.61 -25.46
N ALA A 431 -62.19 -18.79 -25.46
CA ALA A 431 -61.49 -19.80 -26.24
C ALA A 431 -61.93 -21.22 -25.85
N LYS A 432 -62.01 -21.49 -24.54
CA LYS A 432 -62.55 -22.74 -24.01
C LYS A 432 -64.00 -22.99 -24.41
N ALA A 433 -64.84 -21.95 -24.39
CA ALA A 433 -66.23 -22.04 -24.80
C ALA A 433 -66.38 -22.22 -26.33
N ALA A 434 -65.57 -21.53 -27.13
CA ALA A 434 -65.52 -21.67 -28.58
C ALA A 434 -65.05 -23.07 -28.99
N ALA A 435 -64.02 -23.61 -28.32
CA ALA A 435 -63.54 -24.96 -28.54
C ALA A 435 -64.64 -26.01 -28.28
N LYS A 436 -65.45 -25.83 -27.22
CA LYS A 436 -66.62 -26.69 -26.94
C LYS A 436 -67.69 -26.62 -28.03
N LYS A 437 -67.91 -25.45 -28.65
CA LYS A 437 -68.92 -25.26 -29.72
C LYS A 437 -68.54 -25.92 -31.05
N LEU A 438 -67.28 -26.31 -31.25
CA LEU A 438 -66.85 -27.00 -32.47
C LEU A 438 -67.44 -28.41 -32.62
N GLU A 439 -68.02 -28.95 -31.52
CA GLU A 439 -68.63 -30.29 -31.47
C GLU A 439 -67.70 -31.39 -31.97
N LEU A 440 -66.44 -31.33 -31.51
CA LEU A 440 -65.42 -32.33 -31.84
C LEU A 440 -65.78 -33.67 -31.21
N THR A 441 -65.55 -34.75 -31.96
CA THR A 441 -65.56 -36.12 -31.42
C THR A 441 -64.44 -36.28 -30.38
N GLU A 442 -64.55 -37.30 -29.52
CA GLU A 442 -63.52 -37.55 -28.51
C GLU A 442 -62.14 -37.81 -29.14
N PHE A 443 -62.11 -38.48 -30.30
CA PHE A 443 -60.90 -38.69 -31.07
C PHE A 443 -60.30 -37.38 -31.62
N GLU A 444 -61.12 -36.49 -32.17
CA GLU A 444 -60.66 -35.17 -32.66
C GLU A 444 -60.14 -34.26 -31.53
N LYS A 445 -60.68 -34.38 -30.31
CA LYS A 445 -60.15 -33.69 -29.14
C LYS A 445 -58.77 -34.20 -28.75
N GLN A 446 -58.58 -35.52 -28.74
CA GLN A 446 -57.27 -36.14 -28.47
C GLN A 446 -56.21 -35.69 -29.50
N ILE A 447 -56.58 -35.62 -30.79
CA ILE A 447 -55.71 -35.09 -31.85
C ILE A 447 -55.31 -33.63 -31.55
N ALA A 448 -56.27 -32.77 -31.25
CA ALA A 448 -56.01 -31.35 -30.98
C ALA A 448 -55.13 -31.14 -29.73
N GLU A 449 -55.31 -31.95 -28.69
CA GLU A 449 -54.51 -31.92 -27.47
C GLU A 449 -53.06 -32.34 -27.74
N VAL A 450 -52.84 -33.45 -28.44
CA VAL A 450 -51.49 -33.91 -28.82
C VAL A 450 -50.78 -32.89 -29.68
N LEU A 451 -51.45 -32.33 -30.69
CA LEU A 451 -50.89 -31.26 -31.53
C LEU A 451 -50.52 -30.01 -30.72
N THR A 452 -51.29 -29.67 -29.69
CA THR A 452 -50.99 -28.57 -28.77
C THR A 452 -49.73 -28.87 -27.96
N THR A 453 -49.66 -30.06 -27.35
CA THR A 453 -48.49 -30.53 -26.59
C THR A 453 -47.22 -30.52 -27.44
N LEU A 454 -47.28 -31.03 -28.67
CA LEU A 454 -46.13 -31.05 -29.59
C LEU A 454 -45.62 -29.64 -29.92
N GLN A 455 -46.52 -28.69 -30.18
CA GLN A 455 -46.15 -27.32 -30.50
C GLN A 455 -45.54 -26.58 -29.30
N THR A 456 -46.13 -26.73 -28.12
CA THR A 456 -45.60 -26.17 -26.87
C THR A 456 -44.23 -26.75 -26.54
N LEU A 457 -44.09 -28.08 -26.59
CA LEU A 457 -42.83 -28.77 -26.33
C LEU A 457 -41.74 -28.35 -27.34
N SER A 458 -42.08 -28.28 -28.62
CA SER A 458 -41.17 -27.82 -29.67
C SER A 458 -40.60 -26.42 -29.38
N SER A 459 -41.43 -25.53 -28.85
CA SER A 459 -41.03 -24.16 -28.51
C SER A 459 -40.13 -24.13 -27.28
N ASN A 460 -40.47 -24.91 -26.25
CA ASN A 460 -39.67 -25.03 -25.02
C ASN A 460 -38.28 -25.60 -25.31
N VAL A 461 -38.19 -26.66 -26.13
CA VAL A 461 -36.90 -27.27 -26.53
C VAL A 461 -36.01 -26.26 -27.26
N LYS A 462 -36.58 -25.44 -28.16
CA LYS A 462 -35.82 -24.43 -28.89
C LYS A 462 -35.24 -23.36 -27.96
N LEU A 463 -36.01 -22.90 -26.98
CA LEU A 463 -35.53 -21.94 -25.98
C LEU A 463 -34.49 -22.59 -25.07
N TYR A 464 -34.71 -23.84 -24.67
CA TYR A 464 -33.80 -24.59 -23.81
C TYR A 464 -32.43 -24.78 -24.47
N GLU A 465 -32.40 -25.15 -25.75
CA GLU A 465 -31.16 -25.23 -26.52
C GLU A 465 -30.42 -23.90 -26.58
N ALA A 466 -31.14 -22.78 -26.72
CA ALA A 466 -30.55 -21.44 -26.75
C ALA A 466 -29.93 -21.08 -25.39
N SER A 467 -30.66 -21.27 -24.28
CA SER A 467 -30.15 -21.03 -22.93
C SER A 467 -28.95 -21.93 -22.64
N HIS A 468 -29.01 -23.21 -23.03
CA HIS A 468 -27.93 -24.17 -22.80
C HIS A 468 -26.65 -23.83 -23.58
N ARG A 469 -26.75 -23.27 -24.79
CA ARG A 469 -25.59 -22.76 -25.53
C ARG A 469 -24.91 -21.61 -24.79
N THR A 470 -25.68 -20.67 -24.25
CA THR A 470 -25.14 -19.58 -23.42
C THR A 470 -24.44 -20.13 -22.18
N ILE A 471 -25.10 -21.02 -21.43
CA ILE A 471 -24.53 -21.66 -20.23
C ILE A 471 -23.20 -22.35 -20.57
N THR A 472 -23.18 -23.18 -21.62
CA THR A 472 -22.00 -23.93 -22.04
C THR A 472 -20.83 -23.01 -22.39
N ALA A 473 -21.09 -21.90 -23.08
CA ALA A 473 -20.06 -20.93 -23.45
C ALA A 473 -19.44 -20.22 -22.23
N PHE A 474 -20.25 -19.88 -21.22
CA PHE A 474 -19.77 -19.31 -19.97
C PHE A 474 -19.02 -20.35 -19.12
N GLU A 475 -19.57 -21.55 -18.95
CA GLU A 475 -18.94 -22.61 -18.16
C GLU A 475 -17.58 -23.02 -18.70
N ALA A 476 -17.41 -23.05 -20.03
CA ALA A 476 -16.11 -23.28 -20.66
C ALA A 476 -15.06 -22.20 -20.28
N GLN A 477 -15.46 -20.93 -20.28
CA GLN A 477 -14.57 -19.82 -19.92
C GLN A 477 -14.25 -19.83 -18.42
N ILE A 478 -15.26 -20.01 -17.57
CA ILE A 478 -15.11 -20.11 -16.11
C ILE A 478 -14.16 -21.26 -15.76
N LEU A 479 -14.34 -22.43 -16.37
CA LEU A 479 -13.48 -23.59 -16.14
C LEU A 479 -12.03 -23.31 -16.59
N THR A 480 -11.86 -22.67 -17.74
CA THR A 480 -10.54 -22.31 -18.27
C THR A 480 -9.81 -21.36 -17.32
N LEU A 481 -10.47 -20.27 -16.90
CA LEU A 481 -9.88 -19.30 -15.96
C LEU A 481 -9.63 -19.91 -14.59
N SER A 482 -10.51 -20.80 -14.10
CA SER A 482 -10.30 -21.50 -12.83
C SER A 482 -9.06 -22.39 -12.90
N THR A 483 -8.88 -23.14 -14.00
CA THR A 483 -7.71 -24.00 -14.20
C THR A 483 -6.43 -23.18 -14.27
N ILE A 484 -6.43 -22.07 -15.02
CA ILE A 484 -5.28 -21.16 -15.10
C ILE A 484 -4.96 -20.58 -13.72
N PHE A 485 -5.98 -20.12 -12.98
CA PHE A 485 -5.82 -19.55 -11.65
C PHE A 485 -5.19 -20.56 -10.68
N ASP A 486 -5.72 -21.78 -10.63
CA ASP A 486 -5.25 -22.81 -9.71
C ASP A 486 -3.80 -23.22 -9.99
N GLU A 487 -3.43 -23.40 -11.26
CA GLU A 487 -2.04 -23.68 -11.64
C GLU A 487 -1.12 -22.49 -11.39
N PHE A 488 -1.57 -21.26 -11.67
CA PHE A 488 -0.82 -20.06 -11.38
C PHE A 488 -0.52 -19.91 -9.88
N VAL A 489 -1.52 -20.12 -9.01
CA VAL A 489 -1.35 -20.06 -7.55
C VAL A 489 -0.31 -21.07 -7.07
N LYS A 490 -0.31 -22.29 -7.61
CA LYS A 490 0.73 -23.30 -7.27
C LYS A 490 2.13 -22.82 -7.64
N VAL A 491 2.31 -22.30 -8.86
CA VAL A 491 3.61 -21.79 -9.33
C VAL A 491 4.07 -20.60 -8.50
N GLN A 492 3.18 -19.63 -8.28
CA GLN A 492 3.45 -18.44 -7.47
C GLN A 492 3.86 -18.81 -6.04
N ASN A 493 3.08 -19.66 -5.37
CA ASN A 493 3.36 -20.06 -3.99
C ASN A 493 4.68 -20.83 -3.88
N LYS A 494 5.00 -21.68 -4.86
CA LYS A 494 6.29 -22.37 -4.93
C LYS A 494 7.46 -21.40 -5.10
N ALA A 495 7.32 -20.41 -5.99
CA ALA A 495 8.34 -19.41 -6.23
C ALA A 495 8.57 -18.53 -5.00
N LEU A 496 7.48 -18.05 -4.37
CA LEU A 496 7.55 -17.26 -3.15
C LEU A 496 8.17 -18.06 -2.00
N GLN A 497 7.78 -19.33 -1.82
CA GLN A 497 8.37 -20.17 -0.79
C GLN A 497 9.88 -20.37 -0.99
N ALA A 498 10.36 -20.53 -2.24
CA ALA A 498 11.80 -20.64 -2.50
C ALA A 498 12.57 -19.37 -2.10
N VAL A 499 11.96 -18.19 -2.27
CA VAL A 499 12.55 -16.92 -1.82
C VAL A 499 12.51 -16.81 -0.29
N LEU A 500 11.40 -17.19 0.33
CA LEU A 500 11.30 -17.24 1.80
C LEU A 500 12.31 -18.21 2.41
N ASP A 501 12.56 -19.36 1.79
CA ASP A 501 13.56 -20.33 2.24
C ASP A 501 14.98 -19.75 2.18
N MET A 502 15.29 -18.99 1.14
CA MET A 502 16.58 -18.28 1.01
C MET A 502 16.77 -17.24 2.12
N ILE A 503 15.75 -16.41 2.37
CA ILE A 503 15.78 -15.41 3.46
C ILE A 503 15.87 -16.12 4.81
N SER A 504 15.11 -17.21 4.98
CA SER A 504 15.03 -17.97 6.23
C SER A 504 16.34 -18.62 6.64
N ALA A 505 17.19 -19.00 5.69
CA ALA A 505 18.51 -19.55 5.99
C ALA A 505 19.38 -18.54 6.77
N ASP A 506 19.41 -17.28 6.32
CA ASP A 506 20.13 -16.21 7.02
C ASP A 506 19.40 -15.77 8.30
N VAL A 507 18.06 -15.68 8.28
CA VAL A 507 17.26 -15.35 9.48
C VAL A 507 17.54 -16.32 10.62
N GLY A 508 17.43 -17.63 10.37
CA GLY A 508 17.66 -18.65 11.40
C GLY A 508 19.11 -18.61 11.92
N LYS A 509 20.08 -18.46 11.01
CA LYS A 509 21.50 -18.32 11.36
C LYS A 509 21.77 -17.11 12.25
N PHE A 510 21.26 -15.94 11.86
CA PHE A 510 21.47 -14.69 12.60
C PHE A 510 20.74 -14.70 13.93
N TYR A 511 19.52 -15.26 13.98
CA TYR A 511 18.76 -15.42 15.21
C TYR A 511 19.50 -16.29 16.22
N GLN A 512 20.02 -17.45 15.79
CA GLN A 512 20.79 -18.35 16.65
C GLN A 512 22.05 -17.69 17.23
N LYS A 513 22.72 -16.81 16.47
CA LYS A 513 23.86 -16.02 16.97
C LYS A 513 23.46 -15.00 18.05
N LEU A 514 22.24 -14.46 17.97
CA LEU A 514 21.70 -13.55 18.99
C LEU A 514 21.16 -14.27 20.23
N HIS A 515 20.63 -15.48 20.06
CA HIS A 515 19.96 -16.26 21.10
C HIS A 515 20.57 -17.67 21.31
N PRO A 516 21.89 -17.81 21.51
CA PRO A 516 22.51 -19.12 21.71
C PRO A 516 22.04 -19.79 23.01
N ASN A 517 21.73 -21.09 22.92
CA ASN A 517 21.30 -21.95 24.04
C ASN A 517 19.97 -21.54 24.68
N GLU A 518 19.10 -20.87 23.94
CA GLU A 518 17.72 -20.55 24.34
C GLU A 518 16.75 -21.56 23.71
N SER A 519 15.53 -21.70 24.25
CA SER A 519 14.56 -22.73 23.81
C SER A 519 13.75 -22.33 22.57
N VAL A 520 14.36 -21.55 21.68
CA VAL A 520 13.75 -21.06 20.43
C VAL A 520 14.65 -21.44 19.26
N ASP A 521 14.18 -22.39 18.45
CA ASP A 521 14.93 -22.95 17.32
C ASP A 521 14.14 -22.83 16.01
N ASN A 522 14.77 -23.17 14.88
CA ASN A 522 14.12 -23.25 13.55
C ASN A 522 13.35 -22.00 13.13
N VAL A 523 13.81 -20.81 13.53
CA VAL A 523 13.19 -19.54 13.16
C VAL A 523 13.29 -19.32 11.65
N ARG A 524 12.15 -19.21 10.98
CA ARG A 524 12.04 -18.99 9.53
C ARG A 524 10.78 -18.24 9.16
N LEU A 525 10.73 -17.68 7.96
CA LEU A 525 9.50 -17.19 7.33
C LEU A 525 8.92 -18.29 6.45
N ALA A 526 7.60 -18.49 6.52
CA ALA A 526 6.91 -19.50 5.72
C ALA A 526 5.55 -18.99 5.22
N MET A 527 5.08 -19.60 4.14
CA MET A 527 3.70 -19.44 3.69
C MET A 527 2.73 -20.06 4.70
N VAL A 528 1.62 -19.37 4.96
CA VAL A 528 0.56 -19.81 5.86
C VAL A 528 -0.79 -19.69 5.17
N GLY A 529 -1.43 -20.82 4.89
CA GLY A 529 -2.62 -20.86 4.05
C GLY A 529 -2.28 -20.52 2.59
N GLU A 530 -3.27 -20.02 1.85
CA GLU A 530 -3.08 -19.67 0.43
C GLU A 530 -2.41 -18.31 0.23
N GLU A 531 -2.48 -17.42 1.23
CA GLU A 531 -2.09 -16.01 1.04
C GLU A 531 -1.28 -15.36 2.15
N GLY A 532 -1.01 -16.06 3.25
CA GLY A 532 -0.29 -15.50 4.38
C GLY A 532 1.21 -15.74 4.31
N VAL A 533 2.01 -14.80 4.82
CA VAL A 533 3.38 -15.07 5.27
C VAL A 533 3.46 -14.81 6.77
N GLU A 534 4.12 -15.70 7.50
CA GLU A 534 4.36 -15.55 8.94
C GLU A 534 5.69 -16.18 9.34
N PHE A 535 6.22 -15.76 10.49
CA PHE A 535 7.32 -16.46 11.13
C PHE A 535 6.86 -17.78 11.77
N GLU A 536 7.56 -18.85 11.45
CA GLU A 536 7.47 -20.15 12.10
C GLU A 536 8.74 -20.38 12.93
N TYR A 537 8.58 -20.99 14.10
CA TYR A 537 9.68 -21.34 15.00
C TYR A 537 9.30 -22.53 15.87
N SER A 538 10.30 -23.17 16.48
CA SER A 538 10.13 -24.22 17.49
C SER A 538 10.31 -23.62 18.88
N PHE A 539 9.32 -23.76 19.76
CA PHE A 539 9.40 -23.36 21.16
C PHE A 539 9.38 -24.60 22.06
N HIS A 540 10.45 -24.83 22.82
CA HIS A 540 10.64 -26.06 23.60
C HIS A 540 10.46 -27.37 22.78
N GLY A 541 10.82 -27.35 21.50
CA GLY A 541 10.72 -28.49 20.59
C GLY A 541 9.42 -28.57 19.78
N ASP A 542 8.41 -27.75 20.09
CA ASP A 542 7.13 -27.73 19.39
C ASP A 542 7.06 -26.61 18.35
N ALA A 543 6.71 -26.93 17.11
CA ALA A 543 6.52 -25.94 16.05
C ALA A 543 5.30 -25.05 16.34
N THR A 544 5.45 -23.74 16.19
CA THR A 544 4.43 -22.76 16.55
C THR A 544 4.51 -21.48 15.70
N GLN A 545 3.39 -20.76 15.70
CA GLN A 545 3.17 -19.46 15.07
C GLN A 545 1.94 -18.77 15.72
N PRO A 546 1.81 -17.43 15.66
CA PRO A 546 2.84 -16.44 15.30
C PRO A 546 3.81 -16.17 16.46
N PRO A 547 4.96 -15.48 16.24
CA PRO A 547 5.95 -15.16 17.28
C PRO A 547 5.39 -14.56 18.56
N ARG A 548 4.40 -13.67 18.43
CA ARG A 548 3.74 -12.98 19.57
C ARG A 548 3.09 -13.93 20.57
N LYS A 549 2.87 -15.20 20.21
CA LYS A 549 2.23 -16.20 21.08
C LYS A 549 3.10 -16.55 22.29
N TYR A 550 4.42 -16.65 22.11
CA TYR A 550 5.33 -17.10 23.18
C TYR A 550 6.63 -16.28 23.31
N LEU A 551 6.99 -15.48 22.31
CA LEU A 551 8.25 -14.73 22.33
C LEU A 551 8.11 -13.41 23.11
N SER A 552 9.16 -13.06 23.86
CA SER A 552 9.26 -11.78 24.56
C SER A 552 9.52 -10.62 23.60
N GLU A 553 9.36 -9.39 24.07
CA GLU A 553 9.64 -8.18 23.28
C GLU A 553 11.08 -8.14 22.74
N SER A 554 12.07 -8.55 23.55
CA SER A 554 13.47 -8.64 23.11
C SER A 554 13.66 -9.64 21.96
N HIS A 555 12.95 -10.77 21.98
CA HIS A 555 12.99 -11.74 20.87
C HIS A 555 12.27 -11.19 19.63
N LEU A 556 11.14 -10.52 19.81
CA LEU A 556 10.39 -9.90 18.71
C LEU A 556 11.25 -8.82 18.02
N ASN A 557 11.85 -7.90 18.78
CA ASN A 557 12.73 -6.89 18.22
C ASN A 557 13.94 -7.51 17.51
N SER A 558 14.51 -8.59 18.08
CA SER A 558 15.58 -9.36 17.43
C SER A 558 15.16 -9.97 16.10
N LEU A 559 13.93 -10.48 15.97
CA LEU A 559 13.39 -11.01 14.71
C LEU A 559 13.38 -9.96 13.59
N GLY A 560 12.94 -8.74 13.89
CA GLY A 560 12.93 -7.66 12.90
C GLY A 560 14.34 -7.26 12.46
N VAL A 561 15.29 -7.17 13.41
CA VAL A 561 16.70 -6.90 13.10
C VAL A 561 17.29 -7.99 12.21
N VAL A 562 17.14 -9.27 12.56
CA VAL A 562 17.74 -10.36 11.76
C VAL A 562 17.08 -10.51 10.40
N LEU A 563 15.77 -10.26 10.28
CA LEU A 563 15.08 -10.23 9.00
C LEU A 563 15.62 -9.11 8.11
N PHE A 564 15.78 -7.90 8.66
CA PHE A 564 16.37 -6.80 7.91
C PHE A 564 17.79 -7.13 7.44
N LEU A 565 18.64 -7.65 8.34
CA LEU A 565 20.01 -8.02 8.01
C LEU A 565 20.07 -9.13 6.95
N ALA A 566 19.20 -10.13 7.03
CA ALA A 566 19.09 -11.19 6.04
C ALA A 566 18.66 -10.65 4.67
N ASN A 567 17.62 -9.81 4.64
CA ASN A 567 17.16 -9.15 3.40
C ASN A 567 18.25 -8.26 2.81
N ALA A 568 18.91 -7.43 3.63
CA ALA A 568 20.02 -6.61 3.19
C ALA A 568 21.11 -7.45 2.51
N ARG A 569 21.51 -8.57 3.11
CA ARG A 569 22.54 -9.46 2.55
C ARG A 569 22.16 -10.03 1.19
N ILE A 570 20.89 -10.32 0.96
CA ILE A 570 20.39 -10.93 -0.28
C ILE A 570 20.16 -9.88 -1.37
N PHE A 571 19.57 -8.74 -1.02
CA PHE A 571 19.05 -7.76 -1.98
C PHE A 571 19.99 -6.57 -2.21
N ASN A 572 20.69 -6.06 -1.18
CA ASN A 572 21.66 -4.96 -1.34
C ASN A 572 22.97 -5.45 -1.95
N LYS A 573 22.97 -5.54 -3.29
CA LYS A 573 24.10 -6.05 -4.08
C LYS A 573 25.04 -4.94 -4.56
N GLN A 574 24.60 -3.68 -4.56
CA GLN A 574 25.32 -2.58 -5.20
C GLN A 574 26.37 -1.93 -4.30
N VAL A 575 25.98 -1.60 -3.06
CA VAL A 575 26.77 -0.68 -2.21
C VAL A 575 27.28 -1.29 -0.90
N ARG A 576 26.69 -2.40 -0.43
CA ARG A 576 27.07 -3.07 0.84
C ARG A 576 27.28 -2.09 2.01
N PHE A 577 26.45 -1.06 2.12
CA PHE A 577 26.35 -0.24 3.32
C PHE A 577 24.94 -0.29 3.91
N LEU A 578 24.86 -0.08 5.23
CA LEU A 578 23.62 -0.13 6.01
C LEU A 578 23.56 0.99 7.03
N VAL A 579 22.35 1.48 7.30
CA VAL A 579 22.05 2.43 8.37
C VAL A 579 21.11 1.78 9.39
N LEU A 580 21.54 1.77 10.65
CA LEU A 580 20.81 1.21 11.79
C LEU A 580 20.51 2.37 12.75
N ASP A 581 19.29 2.89 12.72
CA ASP A 581 18.88 4.06 13.50
C ASP A 581 18.02 3.63 14.70
N ASP A 582 18.59 3.74 15.91
CA ASP A 582 17.96 3.41 17.19
C ASP A 582 17.39 1.98 17.30
N ILE A 583 18.07 0.99 16.73
CA ILE A 583 17.53 -0.39 16.60
C ILE A 583 17.56 -1.26 17.88
N VAL A 584 18.10 -0.77 18.99
CA VAL A 584 18.45 -1.57 20.19
C VAL A 584 17.54 -1.30 21.39
N THR A 585 16.39 -0.68 21.14
CA THR A 585 15.34 -0.54 22.15
C THR A 585 14.93 -1.93 22.67
N SER A 586 14.89 -2.09 24.00
CA SER A 586 14.55 -3.32 24.72
C SER A 586 15.58 -4.48 24.72
N PHE A 587 16.78 -4.32 24.17
CA PHE A 587 17.82 -5.38 24.25
C PHE A 587 18.59 -5.30 25.58
N ASP A 588 18.83 -6.44 26.23
CA ASP A 588 19.77 -6.51 27.34
C ASP A 588 21.24 -6.40 26.88
N ILE A 589 22.17 -6.29 27.84
CA ILE A 589 23.61 -6.15 27.57
C ILE A 589 24.19 -7.37 26.83
N ASN A 590 23.67 -8.58 27.06
CA ASN A 590 24.16 -9.77 26.38
C ASN A 590 23.76 -9.77 24.91
N HIS A 591 22.49 -9.49 24.61
CA HIS A 591 21.98 -9.38 23.24
C HIS A 591 22.70 -8.27 22.46
N ARG A 592 22.93 -7.12 23.11
CA ARG A 592 23.75 -6.02 22.58
C ARG A 592 25.13 -6.49 22.13
N ARG A 593 25.87 -7.19 22.99
CA ARG A 593 27.21 -7.69 22.63
C ARG A 593 27.17 -8.76 21.54
N ARG A 594 26.15 -9.62 21.54
CA ARG A 594 25.95 -10.64 20.49
C ARG A 594 25.64 -9.98 19.13
N LEU A 595 24.87 -8.90 19.09
CA LEU A 595 24.63 -8.11 17.89
C LEU A 595 25.93 -7.51 17.33
N LEU A 596 26.80 -6.95 18.19
CA LEU A 596 28.12 -6.46 17.72
C LEU A 596 28.98 -7.56 17.13
N ARG A 597 28.97 -8.76 17.74
CA ARG A 597 29.69 -9.93 17.20
C ARG A 597 29.11 -10.37 15.87
N LEU A 598 27.79 -10.42 15.73
CA LEU A 598 27.11 -10.73 14.47
C LEU A 598 27.55 -9.75 13.37
N LEU A 599 27.49 -8.43 13.63
CA LEU A 599 27.92 -7.42 12.67
C LEU A 599 29.41 -7.56 12.32
N LYS A 600 30.26 -7.84 13.32
CA LYS A 600 31.70 -8.03 13.12
C LYS A 600 32.04 -9.28 12.31
N GLU A 601 31.25 -10.34 12.42
CA GLU A 601 31.53 -11.62 11.76
C GLU A 601 30.88 -11.72 10.37
N GLU A 602 29.61 -11.33 10.25
CA GLU A 602 28.81 -11.52 9.03
C GLU A 602 28.80 -10.28 8.13
N PHE A 603 29.11 -9.09 8.67
CA PHE A 603 29.06 -7.80 7.98
C PHE A 603 30.41 -7.06 8.02
N SER A 604 31.53 -7.79 8.15
CA SER A 604 32.87 -7.19 8.24
C SER A 604 33.31 -6.44 6.99
N ASP A 605 32.82 -6.84 5.81
CA ASP A 605 33.08 -6.21 4.52
C ASP A 605 32.10 -5.06 4.20
N TRP A 606 31.04 -4.91 5.02
CA TRP A 606 30.03 -3.88 4.89
C TRP A 606 30.44 -2.59 5.60
N GLN A 607 29.93 -1.47 5.10
CA GLN A 607 29.99 -0.20 5.81
C GLN A 607 28.71 -0.03 6.64
N VAL A 608 28.83 0.10 7.95
CA VAL A 608 27.68 0.18 8.86
C VAL A 608 27.66 1.54 9.54
N ILE A 609 26.51 2.21 9.51
CA ILE A 609 26.23 3.48 10.16
C ILE A 609 25.24 3.18 11.29
N ILE A 610 25.67 3.28 12.55
CA ILE A 610 24.80 3.07 13.71
C ILE A 610 24.50 4.40 14.37
N LEU A 611 23.23 4.70 14.60
CA LEU A 611 22.80 5.85 15.39
C LEU A 611 22.12 5.35 16.66
N THR A 612 22.45 5.96 17.81
CA THR A 612 21.91 5.54 19.11
C THR A 612 21.75 6.73 20.06
N HIS A 613 20.71 6.70 20.89
CA HIS A 613 20.56 7.60 22.04
C HIS A 613 21.03 7.01 23.37
N GLU A 614 21.46 5.75 23.38
CA GLU A 614 21.93 5.06 24.56
C GLU A 614 23.46 5.16 24.72
N SER A 615 23.92 5.86 25.75
CA SER A 615 25.35 6.10 26.02
C SER A 615 26.12 4.82 26.33
N VAL A 616 25.55 3.94 27.17
CA VAL A 616 26.17 2.64 27.52
C VAL A 616 26.33 1.75 26.29
N TRP A 617 25.35 1.77 25.39
CA TRP A 617 25.44 1.03 24.13
C TRP A 617 26.53 1.61 23.23
N PHE A 618 26.60 2.93 23.10
CA PHE A 618 27.65 3.60 22.35
C PHE A 618 29.06 3.29 22.87
N ASP A 619 29.26 3.27 24.18
CA ASP A 619 30.53 2.90 24.80
C ASP A 619 30.92 1.43 24.53
N LEU A 620 29.92 0.53 24.50
CA LEU A 620 30.14 -0.86 24.08
C LEU A 620 30.58 -0.94 22.62
N ILE A 621 29.95 -0.18 21.71
CA ILE A 621 30.36 -0.12 20.30
C ILE A 621 31.78 0.41 20.19
N LYS A 622 32.10 1.54 20.86
CA LYS A 622 33.45 2.13 20.92
C LYS A 622 34.50 1.09 21.28
N ARG A 623 34.24 0.32 22.33
CA ARG A 623 35.19 -0.68 22.85
C ARG A 623 35.36 -1.90 21.95
N GLU A 624 34.27 -2.45 21.41
CA GLU A 624 34.30 -3.71 20.64
C GLU A 624 34.64 -3.50 19.16
N MET A 625 34.20 -2.37 18.57
CA MET A 625 34.35 -2.05 17.15
C MET A 625 35.52 -1.09 16.87
N GLY A 626 36.01 -0.35 17.86
CA GLY A 626 37.17 0.54 17.70
C GLY A 626 38.42 -0.15 17.11
N PRO A 627 38.79 -1.38 17.55
CA PRO A 627 39.90 -2.12 16.95
C PRO A 627 39.71 -2.47 15.46
N ALA A 628 38.47 -2.52 14.97
CA ALA A 628 38.15 -2.71 13.55
C ALA A 628 38.22 -1.40 12.74
N GLY A 629 38.57 -0.27 13.37
CA GLY A 629 38.77 1.02 12.72
C GLY A 629 37.52 1.86 12.55
N TRP A 630 36.43 1.53 13.25
CA TRP A 630 35.19 2.32 13.24
C TRP A 630 35.43 3.77 13.70
N LEU A 631 34.63 4.69 13.17
CA LEU A 631 34.57 6.08 13.58
C LEU A 631 33.49 6.26 14.65
N PHE A 632 33.66 7.24 15.52
CA PHE A 632 32.76 7.51 16.63
C PHE A 632 32.51 9.01 16.71
N HIS A 633 31.26 9.42 16.59
CA HIS A 633 30.86 10.82 16.68
C HIS A 633 29.76 11.00 17.71
N GLU A 634 29.69 12.18 18.29
CA GLU A 634 28.62 12.58 19.20
C GLU A 634 27.87 13.76 18.57
N VAL A 635 26.55 13.73 18.57
CA VAL A 635 25.69 14.79 18.06
C VAL A 635 25.09 15.49 19.27
N SER A 636 25.32 16.79 19.33
CA SER A 636 24.62 17.68 20.24
C SER A 636 23.79 18.67 19.44
N SER A 637 22.81 19.29 20.08
CA SER A 637 22.00 20.33 19.45
C SER A 637 21.84 21.50 20.38
N ASP A 638 21.83 22.70 19.84
CA ASP A 638 21.35 23.89 20.54
C ASP A 638 20.32 24.65 19.70
N ASN A 639 19.55 25.52 20.37
CA ASN A 639 18.42 26.21 19.74
C ASN A 639 18.84 27.12 18.58
N ASP A 640 20.10 27.58 18.55
CA ASP A 640 20.56 28.58 17.60
C ASP A 640 21.27 27.95 16.41
N ASN A 641 22.11 26.96 16.66
CA ASN A 641 22.98 26.35 15.66
C ASN A 641 22.40 25.07 15.04
N GLY A 642 21.34 24.51 15.62
CA GLY A 642 20.83 23.20 15.24
C GLY A 642 21.77 22.09 15.71
N ILE A 643 21.87 21.00 14.93
CA ILE A 643 22.75 19.87 15.25
C ILE A 643 24.21 20.19 14.93
N LEU A 644 25.08 19.76 15.82
CA LEU A 644 26.53 19.83 15.73
C LEU A 644 27.10 18.42 15.90
N LEU A 645 27.73 17.91 14.85
CA LEU A 645 28.56 16.71 14.90
C LEU A 645 29.83 17.08 15.68
N GLU A 646 29.93 16.65 16.92
CA GLU A 646 31.01 16.90 17.88
C GLU A 646 31.26 18.38 18.22
N ASN A 647 31.48 18.65 19.51
CA ASN A 647 31.95 19.96 19.98
C ASN A 647 33.47 20.08 19.83
N SER A 648 34.00 19.80 18.63
CA SER A 648 35.43 19.96 18.36
C SER A 648 35.79 21.42 18.05
N PRO A 649 37.00 21.89 18.42
CA PRO A 649 37.45 23.23 18.06
C PRO A 649 37.37 23.54 16.56
N SER A 650 37.62 22.54 15.71
CA SER A 650 37.57 22.73 14.25
C SER A 650 36.15 23.00 13.73
N ILE A 651 35.15 22.33 14.30
CA ILE A 651 33.75 22.45 13.89
C ILE A 651 33.15 23.75 14.41
N LEU A 652 33.44 24.10 15.67
CA LEU A 652 33.06 25.39 16.24
C LEU A 652 33.67 26.57 15.46
N ARG A 653 34.92 26.47 15.00
CA ARG A 653 35.51 27.48 14.11
C ARG A 653 34.79 27.60 12.78
N GLY A 654 34.51 26.48 12.12
CA GLY A 654 33.77 26.47 10.86
C GLY A 654 32.34 27.05 11.00
N LEU A 655 31.72 26.86 12.16
CA LEU A 655 30.44 27.47 12.51
C LEU A 655 30.56 28.98 12.70
N ILE A 656 31.55 29.43 13.48
CA ILE A 656 31.81 30.86 13.72
C ILE A 656 32.04 31.58 12.39
N GLU A 657 32.85 31.03 11.49
CA GLU A 657 33.09 31.63 10.16
C GLU A 657 31.81 31.72 9.30
N GLN A 658 30.91 30.74 9.39
CA GLN A 658 29.62 30.80 8.68
C GLN A 658 28.69 31.89 9.23
N LYS A 659 28.71 32.11 10.55
CA LYS A 659 27.87 33.09 11.26
C LYS A 659 28.46 34.50 11.28
N LYS A 660 29.78 34.64 11.13
CA LYS A 660 30.51 35.90 11.24
C LYS A 660 29.92 36.98 10.32
N GLY A 661 29.56 38.11 10.92
CA GLY A 661 28.96 39.26 10.21
C GLY A 661 27.49 39.11 9.86
N LYS A 662 26.85 37.97 10.18
CA LYS A 662 25.43 37.69 9.94
C LYS A 662 24.65 37.48 11.25
N GLU A 663 25.25 36.77 12.19
CA GLU A 663 24.64 36.39 13.47
C GLU A 663 25.58 36.61 14.66
N ASP A 664 25.02 36.58 15.86
CA ASP A 664 25.82 36.56 17.09
C ASP A 664 26.59 35.23 17.22
N VAL A 665 27.89 35.33 17.49
CA VAL A 665 28.83 34.22 17.66
C VAL A 665 29.47 34.19 19.06
N THR A 666 29.03 35.06 19.97
CA THR A 666 29.64 35.22 21.31
C THR A 666 29.64 33.91 22.09
N ASN A 667 28.50 33.22 22.11
CA ASN A 667 28.38 31.91 22.76
C ASN A 667 29.23 30.83 22.07
N ASP A 668 29.38 30.88 20.74
CA ASP A 668 30.17 29.92 19.99
C ASP A 668 31.67 30.12 20.22
N LEU A 669 32.13 31.37 20.31
CA LEU A 669 33.50 31.74 20.70
C LEU A 669 33.81 31.27 22.12
N ARG A 670 32.86 31.41 23.04
CA ARG A 670 32.99 30.89 24.41
C ARG A 670 33.14 29.37 24.42
N LYS A 671 32.27 28.65 23.68
CA LYS A 671 32.35 27.19 23.53
C LYS A 671 33.68 26.76 22.89
N LEU A 672 34.17 27.50 21.88
CA LEU A 672 35.45 27.23 21.23
C LEU A 672 36.61 27.35 22.22
N LEU A 673 36.66 28.44 22.98
CA LEU A 673 37.67 28.65 24.00
C LEU A 673 37.59 27.57 25.10
N GLU A 674 36.38 27.22 25.54
CA GLU A 674 36.17 26.15 26.52
C GLU A 674 36.69 24.80 26.02
N ALA A 675 36.35 24.42 24.78
CA ALA A 675 36.81 23.18 24.17
C ALA A 675 38.35 23.13 24.09
N ILE A 676 38.98 24.20 23.62
CA ILE A 676 40.44 24.31 23.53
C ILE A 676 41.09 24.21 24.93
N LEU A 677 40.54 24.93 25.91
CA LEU A 677 41.06 24.89 27.28
C LEU A 677 40.89 23.53 27.93
N LYS A 678 39.78 22.82 27.68
CA LYS A 678 39.59 21.44 28.13
C LYS A 678 40.63 20.50 27.52
N ASP A 679 40.88 20.60 26.22
CA ASP A 679 41.89 19.80 25.53
C ASP A 679 43.30 20.06 26.08
N VAL A 680 43.66 21.33 26.25
CA VAL A 680 44.96 21.73 26.83
C VAL A 680 45.08 21.27 28.29
N CYS A 681 44.07 21.52 29.12
CA CYS A 681 44.07 21.12 30.53
C CYS A 681 44.18 19.60 30.68
N ASN A 682 43.47 18.84 29.86
CA ASN A 682 43.54 17.37 29.85
C ASN A 682 44.92 16.87 29.39
N ALA A 683 45.47 17.45 28.33
CA ALA A 683 46.80 17.09 27.81
C ALA A 683 47.93 17.38 28.82
N LEU A 684 47.77 18.44 29.62
CA LEU A 684 48.73 18.89 30.62
C LEU A 684 48.44 18.35 32.04
N GLU A 685 47.39 17.55 32.22
CA GLU A 685 46.93 17.05 33.52
C GLU A 685 46.74 18.14 34.59
N VAL A 686 46.16 19.28 34.17
CA VAL A 686 45.84 20.42 35.04
C VAL A 686 44.84 19.98 36.11
N LYS A 687 45.18 20.25 37.38
CA LYS A 687 44.34 19.87 38.52
C LYS A 687 43.22 20.89 38.72
N VAL A 688 41.98 20.41 38.71
CA VAL A 688 40.76 21.19 38.99
C VAL A 688 39.99 20.56 40.16
N ALA A 689 39.19 21.35 40.88
CA ALA A 689 38.41 20.84 42.02
C ALA A 689 37.31 19.89 41.54
N PHE A 690 37.26 18.66 42.04
CA PHE A 690 36.25 17.66 41.65
C PHE A 690 34.82 18.18 41.83
N ARG A 691 33.94 17.90 40.86
CA ARG A 691 32.51 18.21 40.89
C ARG A 691 31.70 16.97 40.51
N PHE A 692 30.47 16.87 41.00
CA PHE A 692 29.59 15.75 40.68
C PHE A 692 28.90 15.94 39.32
N ASN A 693 28.75 14.84 38.57
CA ASN A 693 27.96 14.72 37.35
C ASN A 693 28.32 15.79 36.30
N GLU A 694 27.32 16.33 35.59
CA GLU A 694 27.49 17.32 34.53
C GLU A 694 28.18 18.62 34.97
N LEU A 695 28.18 18.95 36.27
CA LEU A 695 28.88 20.14 36.78
C LEU A 695 30.40 20.03 36.61
N ASN A 696 30.93 18.81 36.50
CA ASN A 696 32.33 18.57 36.18
C ASN A 696 32.65 18.90 34.72
N GLU A 697 31.70 18.64 33.83
CA GLU A 697 31.83 18.89 32.39
C GLU A 697 31.48 20.34 32.01
N LYS A 698 30.62 21.02 32.77
CA LYS A 698 30.22 22.43 32.55
C LYS A 698 31.19 23.46 33.18
N ARG A 699 32.50 23.25 33.04
CA ARG A 699 33.52 24.18 33.59
C ARG A 699 33.76 25.36 32.67
N MET A 700 33.67 26.56 33.24
CA MET A 700 33.84 27.82 32.50
C MET A 700 35.31 28.07 32.12
N PRO A 701 35.57 28.78 31.00
CA PRO A 701 36.91 29.18 30.57
C PRO A 701 37.75 29.86 31.66
N GLU A 702 37.17 30.75 32.47
CA GLU A 702 37.88 31.48 33.53
C GLU A 702 38.49 30.54 34.58
N GLU A 703 37.75 29.50 34.97
CA GLU A 703 38.21 28.49 35.93
C GLU A 703 39.37 27.68 35.34
N LEU A 704 39.20 27.20 34.10
CA LEU A 704 40.21 26.42 33.40
C LEU A 704 41.48 27.23 33.15
N LEU A 705 41.35 28.48 32.70
CA LEU A 705 42.46 29.39 32.43
C LEU A 705 43.23 29.72 33.73
N SER A 706 42.52 29.96 34.82
CA SER A 706 43.11 30.22 36.15
C SER A 706 43.92 29.01 36.64
N GLN A 707 43.36 27.79 36.55
CA GLN A 707 44.06 26.57 36.96
C GLN A 707 45.21 26.20 36.03
N LEU A 708 45.06 26.42 34.72
CA LEU A 708 46.14 26.27 33.75
C LEU A 708 47.30 27.21 34.10
N ARG A 709 47.03 28.49 34.34
CA ARG A 709 48.05 29.47 34.72
C ARG A 709 48.73 29.13 36.05
N SER A 710 47.97 28.65 37.03
CA SER A 710 48.51 28.15 38.30
C SER A 710 49.47 26.97 38.09
N THR A 711 49.08 26.03 37.23
CA THR A 711 49.90 24.86 36.88
C THR A 711 51.18 25.29 36.17
N LEU A 712 51.10 26.22 35.21
CA LEU A 712 52.26 26.75 34.48
C LEU A 712 53.23 27.50 35.40
N LYS A 713 52.76 28.23 36.43
CA LYS A 713 53.65 28.88 37.43
C LYS A 713 54.59 27.91 38.11
N VAL A 714 54.11 26.70 38.38
CA VAL A 714 54.89 25.66 39.04
C VAL A 714 55.71 24.88 38.03
N LYS A 715 55.10 24.48 36.91
CA LYS A 715 55.65 23.50 35.96
C LYS A 715 56.48 24.13 34.83
N SER A 716 56.08 25.29 34.32
CA SER A 716 56.74 26.00 33.22
C SER A 716 56.72 27.52 33.44
N PRO A 717 57.52 28.06 34.39
CA PRO A 717 57.42 29.46 34.82
C PRO A 717 57.57 30.48 33.68
N ASP A 718 58.41 30.17 32.69
CA ASP A 718 58.70 31.04 31.54
C ASP A 718 57.45 31.32 30.69
N MET A 719 56.45 30.42 30.70
CA MET A 719 55.22 30.58 29.92
C MET A 719 54.19 31.51 30.56
N VAL A 720 54.25 31.73 31.88
CA VAL A 720 53.20 32.44 32.61
C VAL A 720 53.10 33.92 32.27
N ASN A 721 54.20 34.50 31.78
CA ASN A 721 54.32 35.92 31.46
C ASN A 721 53.89 36.24 30.02
N HIS A 722 53.44 35.25 29.25
CA HIS A 722 52.92 35.49 27.91
C HIS A 722 51.65 36.36 27.98
N SER A 723 51.58 37.43 27.18
CA SER A 723 50.48 38.41 27.24
C SER A 723 49.12 37.77 26.99
N VAL A 724 49.07 36.70 26.19
CA VAL A 724 47.83 35.97 25.86
C VAL A 724 46.99 35.58 27.08
N PHE A 725 47.60 35.32 28.24
CA PHE A 725 46.84 34.98 29.46
C PHE A 725 46.15 36.20 30.10
N SER A 726 46.68 37.41 29.94
CA SER A 726 45.99 38.64 30.30
C SER A 726 44.99 39.08 29.23
N ASP A 727 45.36 38.91 27.96
CA ASP A 727 44.55 39.31 26.80
C ASP A 727 43.24 38.49 26.80
N LEU A 728 43.34 37.15 26.91
CA LEU A 728 42.17 36.27 27.02
C LEU A 728 41.31 36.50 28.26
N ALA A 729 41.88 36.96 29.39
CA ALA A 729 41.09 37.27 30.59
C ALA A 729 40.19 38.50 30.38
N GLY A 730 40.65 39.47 29.57
CA GLY A 730 39.80 40.58 29.09
C GLY A 730 38.76 40.10 28.09
N SER A 731 39.16 39.22 27.16
CA SER A 731 38.27 38.71 26.11
C SER A 731 37.23 37.69 26.61
N THR A 732 37.47 36.98 27.73
CA THR A 732 36.44 36.17 28.41
C THR A 732 35.31 37.03 28.98
N LEU A 733 35.61 38.28 29.32
CA LEU A 733 34.61 39.25 29.80
C LEU A 733 33.69 39.66 28.64
N ILE A 734 34.26 39.84 27.44
CA ILE A 734 33.55 40.07 26.17
C ILE A 734 32.68 38.86 25.79
N ALA A 735 33.21 37.64 25.90
CA ALA A 735 32.46 36.41 25.65
C ALA A 735 31.32 36.13 26.67
N ASN A 736 31.32 36.81 27.81
CA ASN A 736 30.31 36.69 28.87
C ASN A 736 29.32 37.88 28.91
N LEU A 737 29.55 38.94 28.13
CA LEU A 737 28.79 40.20 28.17
C LEU A 737 27.35 40.07 27.61
N ASP A 738 27.12 39.20 26.62
CA ASP A 738 25.77 38.94 26.05
C ASP A 738 24.94 37.91 26.85
N SER A 739 25.52 37.23 27.84
CA SER A 739 24.78 36.35 28.76
C SER A 739 24.04 37.10 29.88
N HIS A 740 24.14 38.43 29.90
CA HIS A 740 23.48 39.34 30.85
C HIS A 740 22.73 40.46 30.09
N ASP A 741 21.73 41.10 30.72
CA ASP A 741 20.87 42.13 30.10
C ASP A 741 21.67 43.37 29.67
N ASN A 742 22.20 43.37 28.44
CA ASN A 742 23.06 44.41 27.89
C ASN A 742 22.60 44.83 26.49
N LYS A 743 22.71 46.13 26.18
CA LYS A 743 22.11 46.74 24.98
C LYS A 743 23.02 46.77 23.74
N GLU A 744 24.30 46.47 23.87
CA GLU A 744 25.29 46.61 22.79
C GLU A 744 25.68 45.24 22.22
N LYS A 745 25.56 45.08 20.89
CA LYS A 745 25.98 43.87 20.16
C LYS A 745 27.48 43.92 19.87
N ILE A 746 28.17 42.79 20.01
CA ILE A 746 29.59 42.63 19.66
C ILE A 746 29.79 42.83 18.14
N VAL A 747 30.83 43.58 17.73
CA VAL A 747 31.10 43.92 16.32
C VAL A 747 32.14 42.95 15.73
N GLY A 748 32.16 42.79 14.39
CA GLY A 748 33.09 41.90 13.68
C GLY A 748 34.57 42.02 14.05
N GLY A 749 35.03 43.23 14.40
CA GLY A 749 36.42 43.46 14.82
C GLY A 749 36.76 42.83 16.18
N ASP A 750 35.82 42.79 17.12
CA ASP A 750 36.03 42.19 18.45
C ASP A 750 36.10 40.66 18.36
N ILE A 751 35.36 40.06 17.42
CA ILE A 751 35.39 38.62 17.10
C ILE A 751 36.77 38.21 16.58
N ASP A 752 37.35 38.99 15.67
CA ASP A 752 38.66 38.72 15.09
C ASP A 752 39.78 38.78 16.12
N VAL A 753 39.75 39.76 17.01
CA VAL A 753 40.71 39.87 18.11
C VAL A 753 40.64 38.65 19.03
N LEU A 754 39.43 38.18 19.38
CA LEU A 754 39.28 37.00 20.23
C LEU A 754 39.74 35.71 19.54
N LEU A 755 39.47 35.54 18.24
CA LEU A 755 40.00 34.41 17.47
C LEU A 755 41.53 34.43 17.39
N GLU A 756 42.14 35.60 17.15
CA GLU A 756 43.60 35.77 17.16
C GLU A 756 44.20 35.40 18.53
N ASP A 757 43.57 35.79 19.64
CA ASP A 757 44.04 35.46 20.97
C ASP A 757 43.90 33.96 21.29
N ILE A 758 42.82 33.33 20.82
CA ILE A 758 42.66 31.87 20.89
C ILE A 758 43.76 31.18 20.06
N ASP A 759 44.09 31.68 18.86
CA ASP A 759 45.15 31.11 18.02
C ASP A 759 46.54 31.25 18.64
N LYS A 760 46.82 32.41 19.24
CA LYS A 760 48.04 32.62 20.04
C LYS A 760 48.10 31.60 21.18
N LEU A 761 47.00 31.35 21.90
CA LEU A 761 46.97 30.35 22.97
C LEU A 761 47.25 28.94 22.44
N VAL A 762 46.60 28.53 21.34
CA VAL A 762 46.80 27.23 20.71
C VAL A 762 48.26 27.05 20.29
N SER A 763 48.88 28.07 19.72
CA SER A 763 50.28 28.05 19.25
C SER A 763 51.30 27.79 20.38
N LEU A 764 50.95 28.08 21.64
CA LEU A 764 51.82 27.79 22.79
C LEU A 764 51.89 26.30 23.13
N PHE A 765 50.91 25.50 22.71
CA PHE A 765 50.77 24.12 23.13
C PHE A 765 50.70 23.11 21.97
N VAL A 766 50.41 23.56 20.75
CA VAL A 766 50.28 22.70 19.56
C VAL A 766 51.51 22.78 18.68
N CYS A 767 52.01 21.62 18.25
CA CYS A 767 53.12 21.52 17.30
C CYS A 767 52.69 21.89 15.88
N SER A 768 53.45 22.76 15.20
CA SER A 768 53.23 23.13 13.79
C SER A 768 53.28 21.94 12.82
N ASP A 769 54.11 20.93 13.11
CA ASP A 769 54.38 19.83 12.17
C ASP A 769 53.33 18.72 12.28
N CYS A 770 53.05 18.25 13.50
CA CYS A 770 52.13 17.14 13.72
C CYS A 770 50.72 17.56 14.14
N GLN A 771 50.49 18.86 14.38
CA GLN A 771 49.21 19.41 14.82
C GLN A 771 48.66 18.74 16.10
N GLN A 772 49.55 18.20 16.94
CA GLN A 772 49.21 17.59 18.23
C GLN A 772 49.69 18.46 19.39
N LEU A 773 48.89 18.48 20.46
CA LEU A 773 49.25 19.09 21.74
C LEU A 773 50.48 18.42 22.37
N VAL A 774 51.29 19.22 23.07
CA VAL A 774 52.25 18.71 24.05
C VAL A 774 51.51 18.00 25.19
N ARG A 775 52.01 16.85 25.64
CA ARG A 775 51.33 16.03 26.65
C ARG A 775 52.28 15.61 27.77
N THR A 776 51.81 15.61 29.01
CA THR A 776 52.61 15.10 30.16
C THR A 776 53.01 13.64 29.99
N LYS A 777 52.19 12.86 29.27
CA LYS A 777 52.44 11.46 28.91
C LYS A 777 53.57 11.26 27.88
N HIS A 778 54.15 12.34 27.36
CA HIS A 778 55.28 12.32 26.44
C HIS A 778 56.47 13.11 27.02
N PRO A 779 57.11 12.63 28.10
CA PRO A 779 58.29 13.29 28.65
C PRO A 779 59.49 13.17 27.70
N VAL A 780 60.29 14.23 27.60
CA VAL A 780 61.54 14.23 26.83
C VAL A 780 62.64 13.59 27.66
N ALA A 781 63.21 12.48 27.18
CA ALA A 781 64.26 11.76 27.91
C ALA A 781 65.46 12.67 28.20
N GLY A 782 65.87 12.74 29.47
CA GLY A 782 67.03 13.54 29.91
C GLY A 782 66.79 15.05 30.04
N ALA A 783 65.59 15.55 29.70
CA ALA A 783 65.23 16.96 29.84
C ALA A 783 64.04 17.12 30.80
N LYS A 784 63.97 18.24 31.52
CA LYS A 784 62.77 18.63 32.28
C LYS A 784 61.77 19.27 31.31
N ALA A 785 61.26 18.47 30.37
CA ALA A 785 60.39 18.92 29.31
C ALA A 785 59.40 17.82 28.88
N ILE A 786 58.29 18.24 28.29
CA ILE A 786 57.28 17.38 27.65
C ILE A 786 57.17 17.74 26.17
N SER A 787 56.81 16.80 25.31
CA SER A 787 56.74 17.05 23.86
C SER A 787 55.38 16.70 23.25
N CYS A 788 55.20 17.15 22.02
CA CYS A 788 54.20 16.61 21.12
C CYS A 788 54.58 15.18 20.67
N LYS A 789 53.66 14.50 19.97
CA LYS A 789 53.84 13.09 19.54
C LYS A 789 55.02 12.90 18.55
N CYS A 790 55.30 13.88 17.68
CA CYS A 790 56.44 13.78 16.75
C CYS A 790 57.78 14.23 17.35
N GLY A 791 57.78 14.83 18.55
CA GLY A 791 58.98 15.33 19.22
C GLY A 791 59.54 16.66 18.71
N CYS A 792 59.02 17.24 17.62
CA CYS A 792 59.52 18.49 17.03
C CYS A 792 59.27 19.73 17.90
N PHE A 793 58.26 19.69 18.77
CA PHE A 793 57.89 20.77 19.67
C PHE A 793 57.90 20.26 21.12
N ALA A 794 58.58 20.98 22.00
CA ALA A 794 58.75 20.63 23.41
C ALA A 794 58.58 21.86 24.32
N LEU A 795 57.99 21.61 25.49
CA LEU A 795 57.70 22.59 26.52
C LEU A 795 58.48 22.25 27.79
N ASN A 796 59.16 23.24 28.39
CA ASN A 796 59.78 23.07 29.70
C ASN A 796 58.73 22.63 30.72
N TRP A 797 59.00 21.56 31.46
CA TRP A 797 58.05 20.98 32.40
C TRP A 797 58.78 20.37 33.59
N LYS A 798 58.67 21.03 34.75
CA LYS A 798 59.23 20.54 36.00
C LYS A 798 58.46 19.31 36.48
N PRO A 799 59.15 18.29 37.02
CA PRO A 799 58.51 17.08 37.52
C PRO A 799 57.48 17.33 38.62
#